data_AF-A0A2D8K5C8-F1
#
_entry.id   AF-A0A2D8K5C8-F1
#
_cell.length_a   1.000
_cell.length_b   1.000
_cell.length_c   1.000
_cell.angle_alpha   90.00
_cell.angle_beta   90.00
_cell.angle_gamma   90.00
#
_symmetry.space_group_name_H-M   'P 1'
#
loop_
_entity.id
_entity.type
_entity.pdbx_description
1 polymer ?
#
loop_
_entity_poly.entity_id
_entity_poly.type
_entity_poly.pdbx_seq_one_letter_code
_entity_poly.pdbx_strand_id
1 'polypeptide(L)'
;MTMFRTVSGALTIYAGDPRPVHFPFFDAAGAPQSLSGRSFVFAVRREILTQAIFDPIPMILSNDGYYVTAPITADQATAIYEAGVGYPIVYDVIETTAGASTTRWTGRIAAQPSTALPSDAPPRWIDLPVAELVSDGPVVRVSERGAAGPGVEQRLKDLGDIAEADPALMRDKIREWGGEGGAPFAEAAEAAAQQAAGLVEPVQAIADFGGNAVQSAGRDFSFNPSSFKLQGMQRLVGAVNFKSSWEGTLDELMAAIDDPVAEAQLVDDAPRFVAAVHGAAALGCRLVYDEPIYFRTTADVNCGVNYPAKILYVQCQGDGKIVGAPTLPVQLLYFRNSSTQPGAMSNSVELWLDGVDATTEKVPGDPFSAHDCVYATGFSRKRFIGCKLKVADHYLDATGDSCLFTVGDDVAIIDCEFRGSRDLGVYLSGNAAGNANDSTYLMMANKYYYCRNAWKGSRNSRNIISVGDHLIGCVNGPACPAPSSNWDGMVGFNVVCIGTIFENMVSRCFDTRNSRNWDCSGFIVYGTLGIEKNGNIDPAATVVSLTGTTNSRFQGVVNVTGSHSNNSIIRIAALNSIIGAGNKVDIVATNSNIGYGVLEVAGNDNDISLKCGPDVAIPYSTVGANTRVEWSKNGERGVILGGIDVTPGRVQFGAIRTASTVLTAVPLARMIRVQTSSSVLDMTLPEGRPGDRVGFMKWPGSTDKFVNIRNPAGTTMIRLRDIGDYVWFTCEVAGAWTIENRYLSTFDRLVPDSTIVTASGSLSGTLTGRIIDVQPPSTSTIDAVLWNGAAAGDTAIVRKAAGSGSGAVAVKNGAGTTIQLLRDIGDIIILVSDGANGWSVVSTMTARLSAVVNGRLILQEMTAAQAGTAPAGCQILFIDSVDHVPKRKDSSGAVAVV
;
A
#
# COMPACT_ATOMS: atom_id res chain seq x y z
N MET A 1 16.62 7.77 19.45
CA MET A 1 15.62 8.78 19.86
C MET A 1 14.69 8.95 18.66
N THR A 2 13.63 8.15 18.62
CA THR A 2 12.85 7.88 17.41
C THR A 2 11.61 8.77 17.39
N MET A 3 11.50 9.59 16.36
CA MET A 3 10.41 10.52 16.10
C MET A 3 9.16 9.70 15.69
N PHE A 4 8.14 9.66 16.55
CA PHE A 4 6.84 9.08 16.20
C PHE A 4 6.07 10.03 15.29
N ARG A 5 5.93 9.67 14.01
CA ARG A 5 4.81 10.09 13.17
C ARG A 5 3.88 8.89 12.99
N THR A 6 2.82 8.82 13.80
CA THR A 6 1.64 8.04 13.44
C THR A 6 0.80 8.86 12.47
N VAL A 7 0.62 8.31 11.27
CA VAL A 7 -0.30 8.81 10.25
C VAL A 7 -1.72 8.58 10.78
N SER A 8 -2.56 9.63 10.73
CA SER A 8 -4.03 9.64 10.90
C SER A 8 -4.68 8.27 11.18
N GLY A 9 -4.93 7.98 12.47
CA GLY A 9 -5.49 6.72 12.94
C GLY A 9 -6.92 6.49 12.45
N ALA A 10 -7.11 5.46 11.62
CA ALA A 10 -8.42 4.83 11.53
C ALA A 10 -8.70 4.16 12.89
N LEU A 11 -9.88 4.41 13.45
CA LEU A 11 -10.30 3.71 14.66
C LEU A 11 -10.55 2.24 14.30
N THR A 12 -9.72 1.34 14.84
CA THR A 12 -9.86 -0.10 14.65
C THR A 12 -10.66 -0.69 15.80
N ILE A 13 -11.84 -1.22 15.48
CA ILE A 13 -12.73 -1.91 16.42
C ILE A 13 -12.88 -3.34 15.90
N TYR A 14 -12.66 -4.33 16.76
CA TYR A 14 -12.85 -5.74 16.43
C TYR A 14 -14.23 -6.19 16.89
N ALA A 15 -14.91 -7.01 16.09
CA ALA A 15 -16.21 -7.58 16.48
C ALA A 15 -16.08 -8.38 17.77
N GLY A 16 -17.05 -8.23 18.68
CA GLY A 16 -17.07 -8.95 19.95
C GLY A 16 -15.94 -8.62 20.93
N ASP A 17 -15.13 -7.59 20.67
CA ASP A 17 -14.04 -7.18 21.55
C ASP A 17 -14.38 -5.86 22.30
N PRO A 18 -14.86 -5.96 23.56
CA PRO A 18 -15.21 -4.80 24.35
C PRO A 18 -13.95 -4.00 24.72
N ARG A 19 -13.91 -2.72 24.33
CA ARG A 19 -12.73 -1.87 24.53
C ARG A 19 -13.08 -0.40 24.81
N PRO A 20 -12.34 0.28 25.69
CA PRO A 20 -12.38 1.73 25.79
C PRO A 20 -11.68 2.36 24.58
N VAL A 21 -12.26 3.44 24.04
CA VAL A 21 -11.60 4.29 23.02
C VAL A 21 -11.39 5.67 23.61
N HIS A 22 -10.14 6.15 23.56
CA HIS A 22 -9.76 7.43 24.18
C HIS A 22 -9.69 8.56 23.16
N PHE A 23 -10.27 9.70 23.51
CA PHE A 23 -10.32 10.91 22.69
C PHE A 23 -9.75 12.11 23.45
N PRO A 24 -8.42 12.31 23.42
CA PRO A 24 -7.81 13.55 23.87
C PRO A 24 -8.05 14.68 22.86
N PHE A 25 -8.41 15.86 23.37
CA PHE A 25 -8.63 17.07 22.59
C PHE A 25 -7.42 17.99 22.73
N PHE A 26 -6.90 18.47 21.60
CA PHE A 26 -5.76 19.39 21.57
C PHE A 26 -6.17 20.71 20.93
N ASP A 27 -5.65 21.80 21.48
CA ASP A 27 -5.78 23.13 20.90
C ASP A 27 -4.89 23.29 19.66
N ALA A 28 -4.97 24.47 19.03
CA ALA A 28 -4.17 24.79 17.85
C ALA A 28 -2.66 24.84 18.10
N ALA A 29 -2.23 25.03 19.36
CA ALA A 29 -0.84 24.98 19.78
C ALA A 29 -0.36 23.55 20.11
N GLY A 30 -1.26 22.57 20.07
CA GLY A 30 -0.99 21.17 20.39
C GLY A 30 -1.02 20.84 21.88
N ALA A 31 -1.54 21.74 22.73
CA ALA A 31 -1.71 21.50 24.16
C ALA A 31 -3.07 20.82 24.46
N PRO A 32 -3.15 19.90 25.44
CA PRO A 32 -4.41 19.30 25.85
C PRO A 32 -5.43 20.33 26.35
N GLN A 33 -6.67 20.26 25.86
CA GLN A 33 -7.78 21.12 26.30
C GLN A 33 -8.45 20.54 27.54
N SER A 34 -8.84 21.39 28.50
CA SER A 34 -9.71 20.98 29.61
C SER A 34 -11.11 20.67 29.10
N LEU A 35 -11.60 19.49 29.46
CA LEU A 35 -12.93 18.96 29.15
C LEU A 35 -13.84 18.89 30.39
N SER A 36 -13.33 19.28 31.56
CA SER A 36 -14.10 19.33 32.81
C SER A 36 -15.41 20.08 32.62
N GLY A 37 -16.54 19.48 33.04
CA GLY A 37 -17.89 20.06 32.93
C GLY A 37 -18.50 20.06 31.52
N ARG A 38 -17.88 19.38 30.54
CA ARG A 38 -18.44 19.12 29.21
C ARG A 38 -18.90 17.67 29.13
N SER A 39 -20.00 17.43 28.43
CA SER A 39 -20.54 16.09 28.22
C SER A 39 -20.39 15.70 26.76
N PHE A 40 -20.10 14.43 26.49
CA PHE A 40 -19.88 13.93 25.15
C PHE A 40 -20.60 12.61 24.94
N VAL A 41 -21.02 12.39 23.70
CA VAL A 41 -21.54 11.10 23.24
C VAL A 41 -20.79 10.65 21.99
N PHE A 42 -20.58 9.35 21.90
CA PHE A 42 -20.00 8.68 20.76
C PHE A 42 -21.13 8.01 19.97
N ALA A 43 -21.37 8.47 18.74
CA ALA A 43 -22.40 7.91 17.86
C ALA A 43 -21.74 7.26 16.65
N VAL A 44 -22.22 6.08 16.25
CA VAL A 44 -21.75 5.39 15.04
C VAL A 44 -22.91 5.28 14.07
N ARG A 45 -22.71 5.70 12.83
CA ARG A 45 -23.73 5.68 11.79
C ARG A 45 -23.14 5.28 10.45
N ARG A 46 -24.01 4.84 9.53
CA ARG A 46 -23.62 4.65 8.14
C ARG A 46 -23.35 6.02 7.52
N GLU A 47 -22.30 6.16 6.70
CA GLU A 47 -21.88 7.44 6.13
C GLU A 47 -23.01 8.15 5.38
N ILE A 48 -23.86 7.36 4.71
CA ILE A 48 -25.01 7.82 3.92
C ILE A 48 -26.29 8.05 4.73
N LEU A 49 -26.34 7.67 6.01
CA LEU A 49 -27.51 7.85 6.88
C LEU A 49 -27.15 8.77 8.06
N THR A 50 -28.14 9.49 8.57
CA THR A 50 -28.01 10.31 9.78
C THR A 50 -28.35 9.52 11.06
N GLN A 51 -29.01 8.37 10.92
CA GLN A 51 -29.41 7.52 12.04
C GLN A 51 -28.23 6.69 12.56
N ALA A 52 -28.05 6.68 13.88
CA ALA A 52 -27.06 5.83 14.54
C ALA A 52 -27.44 4.34 14.45
N ILE A 53 -26.43 3.46 14.40
CA ILE A 53 -26.58 2.01 14.30
C ILE A 53 -27.11 1.43 15.63
N PHE A 54 -26.79 2.08 16.74
CA PHE A 54 -27.31 1.83 18.09
C PHE A 54 -27.38 3.17 18.84
N ASP A 55 -27.99 3.18 20.04
CA ASP A 55 -28.11 4.38 20.86
C ASP A 55 -26.72 4.99 21.18
N PRO A 56 -26.52 6.32 21.05
CA PRO A 56 -25.23 6.96 21.27
C PRO A 56 -24.64 6.60 22.65
N ILE A 57 -23.35 6.25 22.66
CA ILE A 57 -22.63 5.81 23.86
C ILE A 57 -22.22 7.05 24.67
N PRO A 58 -22.67 7.20 25.92
CA PRO A 58 -22.18 8.25 26.80
C PRO A 58 -20.67 8.08 27.02
N MET A 59 -19.91 9.15 26.81
CA MET A 59 -18.46 9.13 27.03
C MET A 59 -18.15 9.56 28.46
N ILE A 60 -17.17 8.89 29.06
CA ILE A 60 -16.74 9.12 30.44
C ILE A 60 -15.54 10.06 30.43
N LEU A 61 -15.63 11.16 31.17
CA LEU A 61 -14.53 12.10 31.37
C LEU A 61 -13.44 11.49 32.25
N SER A 62 -12.18 11.69 31.88
CA SER A 62 -11.04 11.29 32.70
C SER A 62 -10.93 12.08 34.00
N ASN A 63 -10.29 11.52 35.02
CA ASN A 63 -10.12 12.21 36.30
C ASN A 63 -9.25 13.48 36.19
N ASP A 64 -8.30 13.52 35.24
CA ASP A 64 -7.50 14.72 34.94
C ASP A 64 -8.26 15.75 34.08
N GLY A 65 -9.41 15.36 33.53
CA GLY A 65 -10.30 16.21 32.74
C GLY A 65 -9.79 16.54 31.34
N TYR A 66 -8.77 15.85 30.81
CA TYR A 66 -8.15 16.18 29.52
C TYR A 66 -8.50 15.24 28.36
N TYR A 67 -9.21 14.14 28.62
CA TYR A 67 -9.74 13.27 27.57
C TYR A 67 -11.08 12.65 27.99
N VAL A 68 -11.81 12.15 26.99
CA VAL A 68 -13.04 11.40 27.19
C VAL A 68 -12.92 10.01 26.61
N THR A 69 -13.59 9.04 27.22
CA THR A 69 -13.51 7.63 26.86
C THR A 69 -14.88 7.11 26.46
N ALA A 70 -14.97 6.47 25.30
CA ALA A 70 -16.15 5.71 24.90
C ALA A 70 -15.97 4.23 25.28
N PRO A 71 -16.74 3.69 26.25
CA PRO A 71 -16.72 2.26 26.56
C PRO A 71 -17.57 1.50 25.53
N ILE A 72 -16.93 0.85 24.57
CA ILE A 72 -17.62 0.07 23.55
C ILE A 72 -17.81 -1.35 24.08
N THR A 73 -19.06 -1.82 24.15
CA THR A 73 -19.37 -3.21 24.56
C THR A 73 -19.11 -4.21 23.43
N ALA A 74 -19.06 -5.51 23.75
CA ALA A 74 -18.92 -6.57 22.75
C ALA A 74 -20.07 -6.53 21.71
N ASP A 75 -21.31 -6.35 22.16
CA ASP A 75 -22.49 -6.23 21.29
C ASP A 75 -22.42 -5.00 20.38
N GLN A 76 -22.00 -3.85 20.92
CA GLN A 76 -21.83 -2.64 20.14
C GLN A 76 -20.69 -2.79 19.13
N ALA A 77 -19.56 -3.38 19.52
CA ALA A 77 -18.44 -3.66 18.63
C ALA A 77 -18.84 -4.60 17.47
N THR A 78 -19.66 -5.62 17.77
CA THR A 78 -20.28 -6.50 16.77
C THR A 78 -21.22 -5.73 15.85
N ALA A 79 -22.11 -4.89 16.39
CA ALA A 79 -23.03 -4.08 15.59
C ALA A 79 -22.30 -3.07 14.67
N ILE A 80 -21.21 -2.46 15.14
CA ILE A 80 -20.32 -1.61 14.34
C ILE A 80 -19.74 -2.44 13.19
N TYR A 81 -19.21 -3.62 13.49
CA TYR A 81 -18.62 -4.50 12.48
C TYR A 81 -19.66 -4.92 11.42
N GLU A 82 -20.81 -5.44 11.83
CA GLU A 82 -21.89 -5.87 10.92
C GLU A 82 -22.34 -4.74 10.00
N ALA A 83 -22.49 -3.52 10.55
CA ALA A 83 -22.83 -2.36 9.74
C ALA A 83 -21.70 -1.93 8.80
N GLY A 84 -20.45 -2.00 9.26
CA GLY A 84 -19.25 -1.62 8.52
C GLY A 84 -18.85 -2.58 7.41
N VAL A 85 -19.27 -3.85 7.49
CA VAL A 85 -19.14 -4.84 6.41
C VAL A 85 -20.02 -4.48 5.22
N GLY A 86 -21.25 -3.99 5.48
CA GLY A 86 -22.21 -3.67 4.44
C GLY A 86 -22.10 -2.24 3.88
N TYR A 87 -21.63 -1.29 4.69
CA TYR A 87 -21.64 0.13 4.35
C TYR A 87 -20.42 0.85 4.94
N PRO A 88 -19.91 1.90 4.27
CA PRO A 88 -19.00 2.84 4.91
C PRO A 88 -19.66 3.41 6.18
N ILE A 89 -18.97 3.34 7.30
CA ILE A 89 -19.44 3.83 8.59
C ILE A 89 -18.52 4.93 9.12
N VAL A 90 -19.14 5.90 9.77
CA VAL A 90 -18.47 7.02 10.43
C VAL A 90 -18.87 7.03 11.90
N TYR A 91 -17.95 7.50 12.74
CA TYR A 91 -18.25 7.84 14.11
C TYR A 91 -18.22 9.36 14.28
N ASP A 92 -19.14 9.86 15.08
CA ASP A 92 -19.22 11.24 15.49
C ASP A 92 -18.94 11.33 16.99
N VAL A 93 -18.03 12.24 17.38
CA VAL A 93 -17.86 12.67 18.77
C VAL A 93 -18.64 13.96 18.93
N ILE A 94 -19.71 13.91 19.69
CA ILE A 94 -20.69 14.99 19.81
C ILE A 94 -20.63 15.54 21.23
N GLU A 95 -20.32 16.83 21.37
CA GLU A 95 -20.46 17.55 22.63
C GLU A 95 -21.93 17.87 22.86
N THR A 96 -22.46 17.49 24.03
CA THR A 96 -23.83 17.76 24.46
C THR A 96 -23.81 18.84 25.54
N THR A 97 -24.47 19.97 25.28
CA THR A 97 -24.54 21.12 26.18
C THR A 97 -25.97 21.60 26.30
N ALA A 98 -26.60 21.45 27.47
CA ALA A 98 -27.85 22.13 27.87
C ALA A 98 -28.90 22.33 26.75
N GLY A 99 -29.18 21.27 25.96
CA GLY A 99 -30.19 21.28 24.89
C GLY A 99 -29.67 21.50 23.46
N ALA A 100 -28.37 21.71 23.26
CA ALA A 100 -27.71 21.78 21.95
C ALA A 100 -26.61 20.70 21.83
N SER A 101 -26.44 20.18 20.62
CA SER A 101 -25.41 19.18 20.29
C SER A 101 -24.48 19.72 19.20
N THR A 102 -23.17 19.67 19.42
CA THR A 102 -22.17 20.07 18.42
C THR A 102 -21.24 18.90 18.10
N THR A 103 -21.20 18.47 16.84
CA THR A 103 -20.24 17.46 16.39
C THR A 103 -18.83 18.07 16.38
N ARG A 104 -17.94 17.55 17.24
CA ARG A 104 -16.55 18.02 17.37
C ARG A 104 -15.60 17.28 16.43
N TRP A 105 -15.93 16.03 16.13
CA TRP A 105 -15.13 15.19 15.26
C TRP A 105 -16.02 14.21 14.53
N THR A 106 -15.74 14.01 13.24
CA THR A 106 -16.27 12.90 12.46
C THR A 106 -15.07 12.13 11.93
N GLY A 107 -14.96 10.86 12.32
CA GLY A 107 -13.94 9.97 11.82
C GLY A 107 -14.56 8.81 11.07
N ARG A 108 -13.78 8.17 10.20
CA ARG A 108 -14.18 6.92 9.56
C ARG A 108 -13.80 5.75 10.46
N ILE A 109 -14.70 4.78 10.59
CA ILE A 109 -14.36 3.49 11.19
C ILE A 109 -14.00 2.55 10.05
N ALA A 110 -12.81 1.98 10.12
CA ALA A 110 -12.46 0.85 9.28
C ALA A 110 -12.82 -0.42 10.06
N ALA A 111 -13.98 -0.99 9.76
CA ALA A 111 -14.35 -2.31 10.27
C ALA A 111 -13.50 -3.34 9.52
N GLN A 112 -12.72 -4.13 10.27
CA GLN A 112 -11.91 -5.21 9.72
C GLN A 112 -12.12 -6.47 10.57
N PRO A 113 -12.25 -7.64 9.93
CA PRO A 113 -12.28 -8.91 10.67
C PRO A 113 -10.95 -9.10 11.42
N SER A 114 -11.03 -9.70 12.60
CA SER A 114 -9.87 -9.99 13.46
C SER A 114 -9.92 -11.43 13.94
N THR A 115 -8.74 -11.98 14.24
CA THR A 115 -8.55 -13.33 14.78
C THR A 115 -8.63 -13.37 16.31
N ALA A 116 -8.81 -12.23 16.98
CA ALA A 116 -9.00 -12.19 18.42
C ALA A 116 -10.35 -12.83 18.81
N LEU A 117 -10.33 -13.73 19.79
CA LEU A 117 -11.54 -14.35 20.32
C LEU A 117 -12.41 -13.28 21.01
N PRO A 118 -13.74 -13.24 20.75
CA PRO A 118 -14.64 -12.38 21.49
C PRO A 118 -14.49 -12.61 22.99
N SER A 119 -14.41 -11.53 23.75
CA SER A 119 -14.36 -11.61 25.21
C SER A 119 -15.71 -11.19 25.77
N ASP A 120 -16.33 -12.05 26.57
CA ASP A 120 -17.54 -11.72 27.33
C ASP A 120 -17.23 -10.84 28.57
N ALA A 121 -15.97 -10.44 28.76
CA ALA A 121 -15.58 -9.57 29.86
C ALA A 121 -16.10 -8.14 29.61
N PRO A 122 -16.64 -7.43 30.63
CA PRO A 122 -16.97 -6.02 30.47
C PRO A 122 -15.71 -5.23 30.07
N PRO A 123 -15.83 -4.10 29.34
CA PRO A 123 -14.68 -3.27 28.99
C PRO A 123 -13.88 -2.96 30.26
N ARG A 124 -12.62 -3.42 30.31
CA ARG A 124 -11.72 -3.11 31.42
C ARG A 124 -10.86 -1.92 31.01
N TRP A 125 -10.85 -0.87 31.81
CA TRP A 125 -9.97 0.26 31.59
C TRP A 125 -9.30 0.71 32.89
N ILE A 126 -8.13 1.31 32.71
CA ILE A 126 -7.40 2.02 33.75
C ILE A 126 -7.40 3.47 33.30
N ASP A 127 -7.90 4.37 34.14
CA ASP A 127 -7.81 5.81 33.87
C ASP A 127 -6.35 6.25 34.05
N LEU A 128 -5.72 6.67 32.96
CA LEU A 128 -4.34 7.14 32.93
C LEU A 128 -4.30 8.62 32.57
N PRO A 129 -3.43 9.44 33.17
CA PRO A 129 -3.30 10.84 32.79
C PRO A 129 -2.87 10.97 31.31
N VAL A 130 -3.25 12.07 30.63
CA VAL A 130 -3.00 12.23 29.18
C VAL A 130 -1.54 12.08 28.77
N ALA A 131 -0.60 12.44 29.66
CA ALA A 131 0.83 12.29 29.43
C ALA A 131 1.31 10.82 29.42
N GLU A 132 0.55 9.89 30.00
CA GLU A 132 0.89 8.48 30.20
C GLU A 132 0.06 7.52 29.33
N LEU A 133 -0.77 8.04 28.41
CA LEU A 133 -1.46 7.22 27.39
C LEU A 133 -0.42 6.64 26.40
N VAL A 134 0.19 5.50 26.77
CA VAL A 134 1.12 4.71 25.96
C VAL A 134 0.35 3.94 24.86
N SER A 135 1.01 3.68 23.73
CA SER A 135 0.47 3.19 22.44
C SER A 135 -0.18 1.81 22.41
N ASP A 136 -0.67 1.28 23.54
CA ASP A 136 -1.25 -0.07 23.64
C ASP A 136 -2.80 -0.08 23.59
N GLY A 137 -3.43 1.08 23.36
CA GLY A 137 -4.88 1.23 23.18
C GLY A 137 -5.27 2.10 21.98
N PRO A 138 -6.53 2.00 21.49
CA PRO A 138 -7.02 2.84 20.39
C PRO A 138 -7.20 4.29 20.86
N VAL A 139 -6.24 5.14 20.54
CA VAL A 139 -6.28 6.58 20.82
C VAL A 139 -6.54 7.37 19.54
N VAL A 140 -7.58 8.21 19.55
CA VAL A 140 -7.89 9.14 18.46
C VAL A 140 -7.61 10.56 18.93
N ARG A 141 -6.59 11.20 18.35
CA ARG A 141 -6.27 12.60 18.66
C ARG A 141 -7.18 13.54 17.89
N VAL A 142 -7.98 14.34 18.60
CA VAL A 142 -8.83 15.38 18.01
C VAL A 142 -8.08 16.71 18.11
N SER A 143 -7.60 17.23 16.97
CA SER A 143 -6.95 18.54 16.89
C SER A 143 -7.89 19.55 16.25
N GLU A 144 -8.28 20.55 17.02
CA GLU A 144 -9.21 21.58 16.58
C GLU A 144 -8.44 22.79 16.04
N ARG A 145 -8.73 23.19 14.79
CA ARG A 145 -8.07 24.34 14.13
C ARG A 145 -8.72 25.70 14.44
N GLY A 146 -9.66 25.74 15.39
CA GLY A 146 -10.42 26.94 15.77
C GLY A 146 -10.08 27.46 17.16
N ALA A 147 -10.53 28.68 17.48
CA ALA A 147 -10.40 29.25 18.81
C ALA A 147 -11.10 28.33 19.84
N ALA A 148 -10.47 28.16 21.01
CA ALA A 148 -11.00 27.37 22.12
C ALA A 148 -12.47 27.74 22.36
N GLY A 149 -13.36 26.76 22.34
CA GLY A 149 -14.72 26.98 22.84
C GLY A 149 -14.63 27.47 24.29
N PRO A 150 -15.56 28.33 24.76
CA PRO A 150 -15.48 28.86 26.13
C PRO A 150 -15.35 27.69 27.11
N GLY A 151 -14.24 27.68 27.86
CA GLY A 151 -13.96 26.69 28.90
C GLY A 151 -15.06 26.70 29.96
N VAL A 152 -15.13 25.67 30.79
CA VAL A 152 -16.22 25.58 31.78
C VAL A 152 -16.11 26.66 32.84
N GLU A 153 -14.91 27.10 33.16
CA GLU A 153 -14.66 28.32 33.93
C GLU A 153 -15.27 29.57 33.27
N GLN A 154 -15.20 29.68 31.94
CA GLN A 154 -15.82 30.79 31.22
C GLN A 154 -17.34 30.66 31.17
N ARG A 155 -17.88 29.44 30.99
CA ARG A 155 -19.34 29.19 30.99
C ARG A 155 -19.96 29.39 32.38
N LEU A 156 -19.30 28.95 33.44
CA LEU A 156 -19.74 29.17 34.82
C LEU A 156 -19.67 30.66 35.20
N LYS A 157 -18.66 31.38 34.70
CA LYS A 157 -18.61 32.84 34.81
C LYS A 157 -19.78 33.49 34.08
N ASP A 158 -20.03 33.07 32.84
CA ASP A 158 -21.09 33.62 32.00
C ASP A 158 -22.50 33.28 32.54
N LEU A 159 -22.64 32.17 33.29
CA LEU A 159 -23.84 31.78 34.05
C LEU A 159 -23.96 32.51 35.41
N GLY A 160 -22.91 33.19 35.86
CA GLY A 160 -22.86 33.87 37.17
C GLY A 160 -22.60 32.94 38.36
N ASP A 161 -22.30 31.67 38.12
CA ASP A 161 -22.04 30.66 39.17
C ASP A 161 -20.65 30.81 39.81
N ILE A 162 -19.71 31.42 39.09
CA ILE A 162 -18.40 31.84 39.61
C ILE A 162 -18.10 33.28 39.17
N ALA A 163 -17.35 34.04 39.97
CA ALA A 163 -17.13 35.46 39.74
C ALA A 163 -16.22 35.75 38.52
N GLU A 164 -15.32 34.84 38.21
CA GLU A 164 -14.39 34.95 37.09
C GLU A 164 -14.01 33.57 36.55
N ALA A 165 -13.48 33.54 35.33
CA ALA A 165 -13.16 32.32 34.60
C ALA A 165 -11.85 31.73 35.14
N ASP A 166 -11.93 31.18 36.36
CA ASP A 166 -10.82 30.58 37.10
C ASP A 166 -11.05 29.07 37.29
N PRO A 167 -10.14 28.19 36.82
CA PRO A 167 -10.17 26.75 37.06
C PRO A 167 -10.20 26.32 38.53
N ALA A 168 -9.71 27.13 39.47
CA ALA A 168 -9.84 26.88 40.90
C ALA A 168 -11.29 27.03 41.36
N LEU A 169 -11.93 28.15 41.02
CA LEU A 169 -13.33 28.42 41.34
C LEU A 169 -14.28 27.41 40.68
N MET A 170 -13.97 26.98 39.44
CA MET A 170 -14.69 25.91 38.75
C MET A 170 -14.64 24.59 39.54
N ARG A 171 -13.45 24.17 40.01
CA ARG A 171 -13.30 22.92 40.77
C ARG A 171 -14.06 22.95 42.08
N ASP A 172 -14.07 24.07 42.78
CA ASP A 172 -14.82 24.24 44.02
C ASP A 172 -16.34 24.12 43.77
N LYS A 173 -16.84 24.71 42.67
CA LYS A 173 -18.26 24.62 42.28
C LYS A 173 -18.69 23.21 41.86
N ILE A 174 -17.85 22.51 41.11
CA ILE A 174 -18.11 21.11 40.71
C ILE A 174 -18.14 20.20 41.94
N ARG A 175 -17.29 20.46 42.94
CA ARG A 175 -17.26 19.70 44.20
C ARG A 175 -18.51 19.93 45.05
N GLU A 176 -19.03 21.16 45.05
CA GLU A 176 -20.31 21.51 45.67
C GLU A 176 -21.47 20.72 45.03
N TRP A 177 -21.55 20.66 43.69
CA TRP A 177 -22.59 19.92 42.98
C TRP A 177 -22.48 18.38 43.09
N GLY A 178 -21.26 17.84 43.15
CA GLY A 178 -21.03 16.41 43.31
C GLY A 178 -21.41 15.85 44.69
N GLY A 179 -21.47 16.70 45.72
CA GLY A 179 -21.84 16.30 47.08
C GLY A 179 -23.34 16.06 47.28
N GLU A 180 -24.21 16.75 46.54
CA GLU A 180 -25.67 16.72 46.77
C GLU A 180 -26.43 15.85 45.76
N GLY A 181 -25.89 15.59 44.57
CA GLY A 181 -26.59 14.85 43.51
C GLY A 181 -26.49 13.32 43.54
N GLY A 182 -25.50 12.75 44.23
CA GLY A 182 -25.17 11.32 44.16
C GLY A 182 -25.83 10.41 45.20
N ALA A 183 -26.29 10.96 46.32
CA ALA A 183 -26.81 10.19 47.45
C ALA A 183 -28.04 9.30 47.11
N PRO A 184 -29.03 9.76 46.32
CA PRO A 184 -30.23 8.95 46.05
C PRO A 184 -29.96 7.73 45.15
N PHE A 185 -28.93 7.79 44.31
CA PHE A 185 -28.59 6.73 43.36
C PHE A 185 -27.74 5.62 43.99
N ALA A 186 -26.94 5.95 45.00
CA ALA A 186 -26.21 4.96 45.79
C ALA A 186 -27.15 4.08 46.63
N GLU A 187 -28.17 4.68 47.26
CA GLU A 187 -29.19 3.94 48.02
C GLU A 187 -30.04 3.04 47.11
N ALA A 188 -30.38 3.49 45.90
CA ALA A 188 -31.13 2.68 44.93
C ALA A 188 -30.32 1.49 44.37
N ALA A 189 -29.00 1.66 44.18
CA ALA A 189 -28.11 0.60 43.72
C ALA A 189 -27.90 -0.48 44.80
N GLU A 190 -27.82 -0.09 46.07
CA GLU A 190 -27.65 -1.01 47.19
C GLU A 190 -28.93 -1.84 47.46
N ALA A 191 -30.10 -1.21 47.27
CA ALA A 191 -31.39 -1.92 47.31
C ALA A 191 -31.54 -2.93 46.15
N ALA A 192 -31.09 -2.59 44.94
CA ALA A 192 -31.13 -3.48 43.78
C ALA A 192 -30.17 -4.67 43.91
N ALA A 193 -29.00 -4.46 44.54
CA ALA A 193 -28.03 -5.52 44.82
C ALA A 193 -28.58 -6.54 45.84
N GLN A 194 -29.31 -6.10 46.85
CA GLN A 194 -29.99 -6.99 47.81
C GLN A 194 -31.13 -7.80 47.18
N GLN A 195 -31.83 -7.22 46.19
CA GLN A 195 -32.89 -7.89 45.45
C GLN A 195 -32.36 -8.96 44.48
N ALA A 196 -31.20 -8.73 43.87
CA ALA A 196 -30.52 -9.68 43.00
C ALA A 196 -29.96 -10.90 43.75
N ALA A 197 -29.53 -10.73 45.00
CA ALA A 197 -29.04 -11.84 45.84
C ALA A 197 -30.15 -12.85 46.23
N GLY A 198 -31.43 -12.44 46.22
CA GLY A 198 -32.58 -13.30 46.53
C GLY A 198 -33.10 -14.16 45.36
N LEU A 199 -32.57 -14.00 44.14
CA LEU A 199 -33.08 -14.65 42.91
C LEU A 199 -32.25 -15.85 42.45
N VAL A 200 -31.28 -16.31 43.24
CA VAL A 200 -30.35 -17.39 42.87
C VAL A 200 -30.95 -18.81 43.08
N GLU A 201 -31.97 -18.99 43.92
CA GLU A 201 -32.55 -20.33 44.19
C GLU A 201 -33.48 -20.91 43.11
N PRO A 202 -34.28 -20.15 42.31
CA PRO A 202 -35.22 -20.77 41.35
C PRO A 202 -34.60 -21.24 40.04
N VAL A 203 -33.42 -20.72 39.65
CA VAL A 203 -32.77 -21.06 38.37
C VAL A 203 -32.09 -22.43 38.43
N GLN A 204 -31.65 -22.86 39.61
CA GLN A 204 -31.08 -24.19 39.83
C GLN A 204 -32.15 -25.31 39.67
N ALA A 205 -33.41 -25.03 40.03
CA ALA A 205 -34.50 -26.01 39.92
C ALA A 205 -34.96 -26.30 38.48
N ILE A 206 -34.67 -25.41 37.52
CA ILE A 206 -35.03 -25.60 36.10
C ILE A 206 -33.99 -26.46 35.37
N ALA A 207 -32.72 -26.39 35.77
CA ALA A 207 -31.66 -27.25 35.24
C ALA A 207 -31.85 -28.73 35.63
N ASP A 208 -32.37 -28.99 36.84
CA ASP A 208 -32.52 -30.35 37.37
C ASP A 208 -33.72 -31.14 36.78
N PHE A 209 -34.73 -30.46 36.21
CA PHE A 209 -35.92 -31.11 35.62
C PHE A 209 -35.82 -31.42 34.12
N GLY A 210 -34.98 -30.69 33.37
CA GLY A 210 -34.88 -30.83 31.90
C GLY A 210 -33.89 -31.89 31.41
N GLY A 211 -32.90 -32.26 32.22
CA GLY A 211 -31.81 -33.17 31.81
C GLY A 211 -32.19 -34.66 31.73
N ASN A 212 -33.28 -35.09 32.38
CA ASN A 212 -33.59 -36.52 32.56
C ASN A 212 -34.71 -37.08 31.66
N ALA A 213 -35.27 -36.31 30.72
CA ALA A 213 -36.44 -36.73 29.93
C ALA A 213 -36.15 -37.16 28.48
N VAL A 214 -34.92 -37.04 27.97
CA VAL A 214 -34.61 -37.25 26.54
C VAL A 214 -33.54 -38.33 26.33
N GLN A 215 -33.75 -39.52 26.90
CA GLN A 215 -32.93 -40.71 26.57
C GLN A 215 -33.74 -41.95 26.14
N SER A 216 -35.06 -41.86 25.90
CA SER A 216 -35.88 -43.08 25.71
C SER A 216 -36.96 -43.04 24.61
N ALA A 217 -36.76 -42.34 23.49
CA ALA A 217 -37.79 -42.25 22.44
C ALA A 217 -37.36 -42.73 21.03
N GLY A 218 -36.26 -43.48 20.93
CA GLY A 218 -35.66 -43.86 19.65
C GLY A 218 -36.13 -45.18 19.01
N ARG A 219 -37.18 -45.86 19.51
CA ARG A 219 -37.48 -47.23 19.03
C ARG A 219 -38.79 -47.47 18.26
N ASP A 220 -39.84 -46.66 18.37
CA ASP A 220 -41.15 -47.07 17.81
C ASP A 220 -42.04 -45.92 17.30
N PHE A 221 -41.67 -45.22 16.22
CA PHE A 221 -42.66 -44.37 15.53
C PHE A 221 -42.52 -44.36 14.01
N SER A 222 -43.53 -44.92 13.33
CA SER A 222 -43.79 -44.70 11.90
C SER A 222 -44.58 -43.39 11.72
N PHE A 223 -44.01 -42.36 11.09
CA PHE A 223 -44.71 -41.10 10.81
C PHE A 223 -45.02 -40.93 9.32
N ASN A 224 -46.28 -40.55 9.02
CA ASN A 224 -46.76 -40.18 7.69
C ASN A 224 -46.59 -38.65 7.49
N PRO A 225 -45.80 -38.15 6.52
CA PRO A 225 -45.42 -36.73 6.41
C PRO A 225 -46.52 -35.77 5.94
N SER A 226 -47.69 -36.27 5.55
CA SER A 226 -48.69 -35.48 4.82
C SER A 226 -49.72 -34.75 5.70
N SER A 227 -49.73 -34.96 7.02
CA SER A 227 -50.80 -34.47 7.89
C SER A 227 -50.41 -33.45 8.96
N PHE A 228 -49.13 -33.06 9.09
CA PHE A 228 -48.70 -32.18 10.17
C PHE A 228 -48.27 -30.79 9.68
N LYS A 229 -49.07 -29.77 10.00
CA LYS A 229 -48.67 -28.36 9.94
C LYS A 229 -48.42 -27.86 11.36
N LEU A 230 -47.16 -27.77 11.75
CA LEU A 230 -46.77 -27.03 12.96
C LEU A 230 -46.78 -25.53 12.66
N GLN A 231 -47.88 -24.87 13.01
CA GLN A 231 -47.90 -23.42 13.18
C GLN A 231 -47.50 -23.10 14.62
N GLY A 232 -46.47 -22.28 14.81
CA GLY A 232 -46.28 -21.54 16.06
C GLY A 232 -45.18 -21.97 17.04
N MET A 233 -44.31 -22.92 16.72
CA MET A 233 -43.09 -23.17 17.51
C MET A 233 -41.86 -23.16 16.61
N GLN A 234 -41.13 -22.04 16.56
CA GLN A 234 -39.81 -22.01 15.94
C GLN A 234 -38.73 -22.28 17.00
N ARG A 235 -38.04 -23.41 16.78
CA ARG A 235 -36.70 -23.79 17.24
C ARG A 235 -36.54 -24.32 18.68
N LEU A 236 -37.20 -25.46 18.92
CA LEU A 236 -36.75 -26.47 19.90
C LEU A 236 -36.56 -27.83 19.21
N VAL A 237 -36.22 -27.81 17.91
CA VAL A 237 -35.97 -29.02 17.11
C VAL A 237 -34.45 -29.19 17.02
N GLY A 238 -33.96 -30.30 17.58
CA GLY A 238 -32.55 -30.67 17.58
C GLY A 238 -31.99 -30.92 16.16
N ALA A 239 -30.72 -31.28 16.09
CA ALA A 239 -30.11 -31.75 14.85
C ALA A 239 -30.70 -33.09 14.42
N VAL A 240 -30.74 -33.37 13.12
CA VAL A 240 -30.89 -34.73 12.61
C VAL A 240 -29.50 -35.35 12.58
N ASN A 241 -29.28 -36.42 13.35
CA ASN A 241 -28.01 -37.15 13.32
C ASN A 241 -28.09 -38.25 12.25
N PHE A 242 -27.14 -38.26 11.32
CA PHE A 242 -26.94 -39.33 10.37
C PHE A 242 -26.10 -40.43 11.02
N LYS A 243 -26.60 -41.67 10.97
CA LYS A 243 -25.88 -42.85 11.42
C LYS A 243 -25.36 -43.62 10.21
N SER A 244 -24.06 -43.90 10.16
CA SER A 244 -23.48 -44.67 9.06
C SER A 244 -23.92 -46.13 9.12
N SER A 245 -23.86 -46.83 7.98
CA SER A 245 -23.84 -48.31 8.01
C SER A 245 -22.56 -48.90 8.57
N TRP A 246 -21.47 -48.14 8.60
CA TRP A 246 -20.19 -48.58 9.15
C TRP A 246 -20.14 -48.28 10.65
N GLU A 247 -19.88 -49.31 11.45
CA GLU A 247 -19.80 -49.18 12.92
C GLU A 247 -18.34 -49.21 13.44
N GLY A 248 -17.36 -49.36 12.55
CA GLY A 248 -15.94 -49.40 12.89
C GLY A 248 -15.28 -48.01 12.87
N THR A 249 -13.97 -48.00 13.13
CA THR A 249 -13.15 -46.79 13.04
C THR A 249 -12.87 -46.38 11.60
N LEU A 250 -12.38 -45.15 11.40
CA LEU A 250 -11.95 -44.67 10.09
C LEU A 250 -10.81 -45.51 9.51
N ASP A 251 -9.83 -45.90 10.33
CA ASP A 251 -8.68 -46.70 9.88
C ASP A 251 -9.13 -48.10 9.40
N GLU A 252 -10.07 -48.71 10.09
CA GLU A 252 -10.66 -49.98 9.68
C GLU A 252 -11.47 -49.83 8.39
N LEU A 253 -12.21 -48.72 8.21
CA LEU A 253 -12.92 -48.44 6.95
C LEU A 253 -11.93 -48.29 5.79
N MET A 254 -10.87 -47.51 5.99
CA MET A 254 -9.84 -47.29 4.97
C MET A 254 -9.12 -48.59 4.59
N ALA A 255 -8.84 -49.45 5.56
CA ALA A 255 -8.28 -50.78 5.32
C ALA A 255 -9.24 -51.71 4.57
N ALA A 256 -10.54 -51.66 4.89
CA ALA A 256 -11.57 -52.43 4.20
C ALA A 256 -11.74 -51.99 2.74
N ILE A 257 -11.56 -50.69 2.44
CA ILE A 257 -11.60 -50.17 1.07
C ILE A 257 -10.43 -50.67 0.22
N ASP A 258 -9.26 -50.87 0.84
CA ASP A 258 -8.05 -51.38 0.15
C ASP A 258 -8.11 -52.89 -0.18
N ASP A 259 -9.02 -53.64 0.45
CA ASP A 259 -9.29 -55.05 0.15
C ASP A 259 -10.52 -55.17 -0.77
N PRO A 260 -10.37 -55.59 -2.05
CA PRO A 260 -11.49 -55.71 -2.98
C PRO A 260 -12.63 -56.62 -2.51
N VAL A 261 -12.34 -57.62 -1.67
CA VAL A 261 -13.36 -58.54 -1.14
C VAL A 261 -14.14 -57.86 -0.01
N ALA A 262 -13.45 -57.12 0.86
CA ALA A 262 -14.08 -56.38 1.94
C ALA A 262 -14.84 -55.15 1.42
N GLU A 263 -14.29 -54.41 0.46
CA GLU A 263 -14.94 -53.25 -0.18
C GLU A 263 -16.29 -53.65 -0.77
N ALA A 264 -16.36 -54.80 -1.46
CA ALA A 264 -17.59 -55.28 -2.07
C ALA A 264 -18.73 -55.48 -1.07
N GLN A 265 -18.41 -55.72 0.22
CA GLN A 265 -19.37 -55.91 1.32
C GLN A 265 -19.79 -54.61 2.00
N LEU A 266 -19.06 -53.50 1.79
CA LEU A 266 -19.43 -52.20 2.35
C LEU A 266 -20.75 -51.71 1.74
N VAL A 267 -21.61 -51.11 2.58
CA VAL A 267 -22.90 -50.57 2.16
C VAL A 267 -22.70 -49.12 1.74
N ASP A 268 -23.21 -48.77 0.56
CA ASP A 268 -23.22 -47.39 0.08
C ASP A 268 -24.19 -46.53 0.91
N ASP A 269 -23.65 -45.57 1.65
CA ASP A 269 -24.42 -44.62 2.46
C ASP A 269 -24.99 -43.46 1.62
N ALA A 270 -24.54 -43.24 0.37
CA ALA A 270 -24.88 -42.03 -0.39
C ALA A 270 -26.40 -41.80 -0.53
N PRO A 271 -27.24 -42.79 -0.91
CA PRO A 271 -28.70 -42.59 -1.00
C PRO A 271 -29.35 -42.26 0.35
N ARG A 272 -28.86 -42.86 1.46
CA ARG A 272 -29.36 -42.61 2.81
C ARG A 272 -28.98 -41.22 3.29
N PHE A 273 -27.75 -40.80 2.99
CA PHE A 273 -27.26 -39.47 3.29
C PHE A 273 -28.08 -38.40 2.58
N VAL A 274 -28.33 -38.55 1.27
CA VAL A 274 -29.18 -37.63 0.49
C VAL A 274 -30.58 -37.52 1.09
N ALA A 275 -31.20 -38.66 1.45
CA ALA A 275 -32.50 -38.66 2.10
C ALA A 275 -32.50 -37.93 3.45
N ALA A 276 -31.44 -38.12 4.25
CA ALA A 276 -31.29 -37.45 5.54
C ALA A 276 -31.07 -35.94 5.40
N VAL A 277 -30.27 -35.50 4.42
CA VAL A 277 -30.11 -34.08 4.07
C VAL A 277 -31.48 -33.47 3.73
N HIS A 278 -32.25 -34.13 2.86
CA HIS A 278 -33.57 -33.65 2.47
C HIS A 278 -34.55 -33.60 3.65
N GLY A 279 -34.49 -34.59 4.54
CA GLY A 279 -35.30 -34.62 5.76
C GLY A 279 -34.96 -33.51 6.74
N ALA A 280 -33.66 -33.30 7.02
CA ALA A 280 -33.18 -32.25 7.93
C ALA A 280 -33.60 -30.86 7.46
N ALA A 281 -33.40 -30.57 6.17
CA ALA A 281 -33.76 -29.28 5.61
C ALA A 281 -35.29 -29.10 5.50
N ALA A 282 -36.08 -30.15 5.24
CA ALA A 282 -37.55 -30.06 5.33
C ALA A 282 -38.05 -29.72 6.75
N LEU A 283 -37.32 -30.16 7.79
CA LEU A 283 -37.59 -29.82 9.20
C LEU A 283 -37.00 -28.46 9.61
N GLY A 284 -36.22 -27.79 8.75
CA GLY A 284 -35.56 -26.53 9.06
C GLY A 284 -34.44 -26.65 10.11
N CYS A 285 -33.81 -27.82 10.20
CA CYS A 285 -32.73 -28.14 11.12
C CYS A 285 -31.45 -28.58 10.36
N ARG A 286 -30.33 -28.69 11.08
CA ARG A 286 -29.06 -29.17 10.52
C ARG A 286 -29.02 -30.69 10.46
N LEU A 287 -28.38 -31.24 9.42
CA LEU A 287 -27.89 -32.61 9.43
C LEU A 287 -26.52 -32.62 10.11
N VAL A 288 -26.32 -33.52 11.07
CA VAL A 288 -25.04 -33.76 11.75
C VAL A 288 -24.60 -35.19 11.46
N TYR A 289 -23.32 -35.41 11.21
CA TYR A 289 -22.70 -36.73 11.23
C TYR A 289 -21.38 -36.69 12.00
N ASP A 290 -21.07 -37.78 12.69
CA ASP A 290 -19.87 -37.91 13.53
C ASP A 290 -19.14 -39.25 13.35
N GLU A 291 -19.65 -40.11 12.48
CA GLU A 291 -19.07 -41.41 12.14
C GLU A 291 -18.44 -41.41 10.73
N PRO A 292 -17.48 -42.31 10.42
CA PRO A 292 -17.01 -42.54 9.06
C PRO A 292 -18.13 -43.04 8.15
N ILE A 293 -18.23 -42.50 6.94
CA ILE A 293 -19.31 -42.78 5.97
C ILE A 293 -18.69 -43.24 4.66
N TYR A 294 -19.23 -44.32 4.08
CA TYR A 294 -18.74 -44.88 2.82
C TYR A 294 -19.68 -44.60 1.64
N PHE A 295 -19.18 -43.94 0.59
CA PHE A 295 -19.93 -43.67 -0.63
C PHE A 295 -19.37 -44.41 -1.85
N ARG A 296 -20.18 -45.30 -2.42
CA ARG A 296 -19.90 -45.95 -3.71
C ARG A 296 -20.45 -45.15 -4.89
N THR A 297 -21.54 -44.42 -4.67
CA THR A 297 -22.15 -43.54 -5.66
C THR A 297 -22.09 -42.08 -5.22
N THR A 298 -22.27 -41.17 -6.17
CA THR A 298 -22.36 -39.73 -5.86
C THR A 298 -23.59 -39.43 -5.00
N ALA A 299 -23.39 -38.71 -3.90
CA ALA A 299 -24.47 -38.13 -3.13
C ALA A 299 -25.01 -36.87 -3.85
N ASP A 300 -25.95 -37.07 -4.78
CA ASP A 300 -26.60 -36.00 -5.55
C ASP A 300 -27.78 -35.40 -4.78
N VAL A 301 -27.53 -34.26 -4.15
CA VAL A 301 -28.50 -33.47 -3.38
C VAL A 301 -29.07 -32.37 -4.28
N ASN A 302 -30.31 -32.54 -4.71
CA ASN A 302 -30.99 -31.62 -5.61
C ASN A 302 -32.18 -30.93 -4.95
N CYS A 303 -32.06 -29.62 -4.73
CA CYS A 303 -33.11 -28.80 -4.11
C CYS A 303 -34.19 -28.29 -5.09
N GLY A 304 -34.06 -28.42 -6.42
CA GLY A 304 -35.14 -28.08 -7.37
C GLY A 304 -35.90 -26.74 -7.17
N VAL A 305 -37.06 -26.58 -7.82
CA VAL A 305 -37.86 -25.34 -7.77
C VAL A 305 -38.93 -25.35 -6.65
N ASN A 306 -39.21 -26.52 -6.08
CA ASN A 306 -40.33 -26.75 -5.15
C ASN A 306 -39.88 -27.11 -3.72
N TYR A 307 -38.61 -26.86 -3.38
CA TYR A 307 -38.10 -27.22 -2.06
C TYR A 307 -38.42 -26.14 -1.03
N PRO A 308 -39.09 -26.50 0.10
CA PRO A 308 -39.64 -25.52 1.03
C PRO A 308 -38.61 -24.91 1.98
N ALA A 309 -37.39 -25.47 2.06
CA ALA A 309 -36.37 -25.01 2.98
C ALA A 309 -35.64 -23.77 2.46
N LYS A 310 -35.38 -22.82 3.34
CA LYS A 310 -34.54 -21.63 3.03
C LYS A 310 -33.04 -21.92 3.10
N ILE A 311 -32.65 -22.93 3.88
CA ILE A 311 -31.24 -23.25 4.15
C ILE A 311 -31.07 -24.77 4.13
N LEU A 312 -30.05 -25.24 3.41
CA LEU A 312 -29.52 -26.59 3.51
C LEU A 312 -28.26 -26.55 4.36
N TYR A 313 -28.27 -27.22 5.51
CA TYR A 313 -27.16 -27.19 6.47
C TYR A 313 -26.68 -28.61 6.77
N VAL A 314 -25.42 -28.89 6.45
CA VAL A 314 -24.70 -30.13 6.81
C VAL A 314 -23.53 -29.80 7.71
N GLN A 315 -23.42 -30.52 8.82
CA GLN A 315 -22.35 -30.38 9.81
C GLN A 315 -21.65 -31.71 10.05
N CYS A 316 -20.33 -31.70 10.13
CA CYS A 316 -19.55 -32.80 10.69
C CYS A 316 -19.15 -32.49 12.14
N GLN A 317 -19.14 -33.50 13.00
CA GLN A 317 -18.62 -33.43 14.37
C GLN A 317 -17.64 -34.58 14.62
N GLY A 318 -16.78 -34.43 15.64
CA GLY A 318 -15.87 -35.50 16.05
C GLY A 318 -14.99 -36.03 14.91
N ASP A 319 -14.96 -37.36 14.77
CA ASP A 319 -14.15 -38.10 13.79
C ASP A 319 -14.92 -38.44 12.51
N GLY A 320 -16.07 -37.82 12.28
CA GLY A 320 -16.89 -38.05 11.10
C GLY A 320 -16.12 -37.75 9.81
N LYS A 321 -16.21 -38.64 8.82
CA LYS A 321 -15.54 -38.44 7.52
C LYS A 321 -16.22 -39.20 6.40
N ILE A 322 -16.44 -38.54 5.27
CA ILE A 322 -17.03 -39.16 4.08
C ILE A 322 -15.91 -39.65 3.16
N VAL A 323 -15.92 -40.93 2.80
CA VAL A 323 -14.89 -41.56 1.98
C VAL A 323 -15.49 -42.09 0.68
N GLY A 324 -14.91 -41.67 -0.45
CA GLY A 324 -15.27 -42.15 -1.79
C GLY A 324 -14.65 -43.52 -2.12
N ALA A 325 -15.46 -44.39 -2.70
CA ALA A 325 -15.06 -45.70 -3.19
C ALA A 325 -14.10 -45.64 -4.39
N PRO A 326 -13.27 -46.68 -4.62
CA PRO A 326 -12.53 -46.85 -5.86
C PRO A 326 -13.41 -46.97 -7.13
N THR A 327 -14.71 -47.14 -6.97
CA THR A 327 -15.67 -47.22 -8.08
C THR A 327 -16.54 -45.97 -8.22
N LEU A 328 -16.25 -44.89 -7.46
CA LEU A 328 -16.98 -43.64 -7.52
C LEU A 328 -16.94 -43.05 -8.95
N PRO A 329 -18.09 -42.77 -9.59
CA PRO A 329 -18.12 -42.42 -11.00
C PRO A 329 -17.69 -40.97 -11.30
N VAL A 330 -17.97 -40.03 -10.38
CA VAL A 330 -17.71 -38.58 -10.54
C VAL A 330 -17.44 -37.94 -9.17
N GLN A 331 -18.05 -36.77 -8.88
CA GLN A 331 -18.02 -36.07 -7.59
C GLN A 331 -18.53 -36.95 -6.45
N LEU A 332 -17.97 -36.76 -5.26
CA LEU A 332 -18.41 -37.42 -4.04
C LEU A 332 -19.72 -36.80 -3.51
N LEU A 333 -19.70 -35.49 -3.27
CA LEU A 333 -20.86 -34.70 -2.86
C LEU A 333 -21.26 -33.73 -3.98
N TYR A 334 -22.47 -33.86 -4.49
CA TYR A 334 -22.98 -32.96 -5.53
C TYR A 334 -24.23 -32.22 -5.04
N PHE A 335 -24.07 -30.94 -4.69
CA PHE A 335 -25.14 -30.06 -4.28
C PHE A 335 -25.59 -29.17 -5.45
N ARG A 336 -26.88 -29.20 -5.77
CA ARG A 336 -27.47 -28.35 -6.81
C ARG A 336 -28.85 -27.84 -6.45
N ASN A 337 -29.11 -26.57 -6.75
CA ASN A 337 -30.44 -25.94 -6.56
C ASN A 337 -31.27 -25.85 -7.85
N SER A 338 -30.82 -26.48 -8.94
CA SER A 338 -31.57 -26.52 -10.21
C SER A 338 -31.39 -27.87 -10.88
N SER A 339 -32.49 -28.44 -11.36
CA SER A 339 -32.51 -29.70 -12.11
C SER A 339 -32.28 -29.51 -13.61
N THR A 340 -32.49 -28.30 -14.15
CA THR A 340 -32.57 -28.06 -15.60
C THR A 340 -31.31 -27.48 -16.22
N GLN A 341 -30.48 -26.75 -15.48
CA GLN A 341 -29.17 -26.26 -15.96
C GLN A 341 -28.15 -26.09 -14.82
N PRO A 342 -26.95 -26.70 -14.91
CA PRO A 342 -25.82 -26.34 -14.07
C PRO A 342 -25.51 -24.84 -14.21
N GLY A 343 -25.51 -24.10 -13.10
CA GLY A 343 -25.18 -22.66 -13.10
C GLY A 343 -26.32 -21.67 -13.32
N ALA A 344 -27.58 -22.11 -13.43
CA ALA A 344 -28.72 -21.21 -13.32
C ALA A 344 -28.99 -20.89 -11.84
N MET A 345 -28.83 -19.63 -11.43
CA MET A 345 -29.09 -19.20 -10.05
C MET A 345 -30.59 -19.33 -9.73
N SER A 346 -30.90 -20.04 -8.65
CA SER A 346 -32.22 -20.05 -8.04
C SER A 346 -32.13 -19.26 -6.74
N ASN A 347 -32.90 -18.17 -6.65
CA ASN A 347 -32.80 -17.16 -5.58
C ASN A 347 -33.37 -17.62 -4.21
N SER A 348 -33.67 -18.91 -4.02
CA SER A 348 -34.51 -19.38 -2.90
C SER A 348 -33.79 -20.12 -1.77
N VAL A 349 -32.63 -20.75 -2.03
CA VAL A 349 -31.98 -21.66 -1.06
C VAL A 349 -30.51 -21.32 -0.85
N GLU A 350 -30.10 -21.23 0.41
CA GLU A 350 -28.70 -21.13 0.83
C GLU A 350 -28.09 -22.51 1.13
N LEU A 351 -26.79 -22.68 0.87
CA LEU A 351 -26.02 -23.88 1.21
C LEU A 351 -24.99 -23.58 2.29
N TRP A 352 -25.01 -24.35 3.37
CA TRP A 352 -24.07 -24.26 4.50
C TRP A 352 -23.45 -25.64 4.75
N LEU A 353 -22.14 -25.74 4.54
CA LEU A 353 -21.32 -26.90 4.90
C LEU A 353 -20.37 -26.48 6.02
N ASP A 354 -20.49 -27.10 7.19
CA ASP A 354 -19.72 -26.78 8.40
C ASP A 354 -18.94 -28.00 8.89
N GLY A 355 -17.62 -27.88 9.00
CA GLY A 355 -16.73 -28.95 9.46
C GLY A 355 -16.64 -30.16 8.52
N VAL A 356 -17.31 -30.16 7.36
CA VAL A 356 -17.42 -31.33 6.48
C VAL A 356 -16.05 -31.88 6.11
N ASP A 357 -15.73 -33.07 6.61
CA ASP A 357 -14.54 -33.84 6.25
C ASP A 357 -14.90 -34.88 5.17
N ALA A 358 -14.24 -34.79 4.03
CA ALA A 358 -14.50 -35.66 2.88
C ALA A 358 -13.23 -35.95 2.08
N THR A 359 -13.11 -37.17 1.56
CA THR A 359 -11.96 -37.57 0.75
C THR A 359 -12.31 -38.45 -0.44
N THR A 360 -11.60 -38.21 -1.55
CA THR A 360 -11.62 -39.02 -2.76
C THR A 360 -10.29 -39.76 -2.99
N GLU A 361 -9.45 -39.91 -1.96
CA GLU A 361 -8.08 -40.46 -2.09
C GLU A 361 -7.99 -41.92 -2.56
N LYS A 362 -9.08 -42.66 -2.47
CA LYS A 362 -9.18 -44.05 -2.96
C LYS A 362 -9.80 -44.15 -4.35
N VAL A 363 -10.26 -43.04 -4.93
CA VAL A 363 -10.93 -43.01 -6.24
C VAL A 363 -9.86 -43.02 -7.33
N PRO A 364 -9.72 -44.08 -8.14
CA PRO A 364 -8.81 -44.11 -9.28
C PRO A 364 -9.32 -43.19 -10.39
N GLY A 365 -8.42 -42.66 -11.21
CA GLY A 365 -8.82 -41.85 -12.35
C GLY A 365 -7.64 -41.22 -13.07
N ASP A 366 -7.93 -40.59 -14.21
CA ASP A 366 -6.94 -39.78 -14.90
C ASP A 366 -6.84 -38.39 -14.27
N PRO A 367 -5.71 -37.68 -14.42
CA PRO A 367 -5.63 -36.25 -14.14
C PRO A 367 -6.81 -35.51 -14.81
N PHE A 368 -7.52 -34.66 -14.07
CA PHE A 368 -8.67 -33.85 -14.55
C PHE A 368 -10.00 -34.59 -14.77
N SER A 369 -10.13 -35.82 -14.26
CA SER A 369 -11.45 -36.45 -14.09
C SER A 369 -12.25 -35.68 -13.05
N ALA A 370 -13.56 -35.49 -13.26
CA ALA A 370 -14.45 -34.73 -12.36
C ALA A 370 -14.78 -35.55 -11.10
N HIS A 371 -13.76 -35.83 -10.28
CA HIS A 371 -13.86 -36.50 -8.98
C HIS A 371 -13.66 -35.50 -7.85
N ASP A 372 -14.47 -34.43 -7.85
CA ASP A 372 -14.41 -33.42 -6.80
C ASP A 372 -14.92 -33.97 -5.47
N CYS A 373 -14.32 -33.56 -4.34
CA CYS A 373 -14.90 -33.90 -3.03
C CYS A 373 -16.27 -33.23 -2.88
N VAL A 374 -16.37 -31.95 -3.26
CA VAL A 374 -17.61 -31.18 -3.22
C VAL A 374 -17.80 -30.41 -4.52
N TYR A 375 -18.96 -30.59 -5.15
CA TYR A 375 -19.43 -29.78 -6.26
C TYR A 375 -20.71 -29.04 -5.86
N ALA A 376 -20.72 -27.71 -5.89
CA ALA A 376 -21.84 -26.89 -5.44
C ALA A 376 -22.28 -25.83 -6.46
N THR A 377 -23.56 -25.85 -6.87
CA THR A 377 -24.08 -24.93 -7.91
C THR A 377 -25.53 -24.51 -7.72
N GLY A 378 -25.90 -23.33 -8.23
CA GLY A 378 -27.28 -22.84 -8.30
C GLY A 378 -27.87 -22.24 -7.02
N PHE A 379 -27.17 -22.30 -5.88
CA PHE A 379 -27.60 -21.69 -4.61
C PHE A 379 -27.41 -20.17 -4.60
N SER A 380 -28.30 -19.46 -3.90
CA SER A 380 -28.25 -17.99 -3.73
C SER A 380 -27.08 -17.52 -2.88
N ARG A 381 -26.66 -18.36 -1.93
CA ARG A 381 -25.52 -18.16 -1.05
C ARG A 381 -24.87 -19.49 -0.74
N LYS A 382 -23.55 -19.52 -0.64
CA LYS A 382 -22.78 -20.71 -0.26
C LYS A 382 -21.79 -20.38 0.84
N ARG A 383 -21.77 -21.20 1.88
CA ARG A 383 -20.85 -21.10 3.02
C ARG A 383 -20.17 -22.45 3.22
N PHE A 384 -18.85 -22.45 3.14
CA PHE A 384 -18.00 -23.58 3.47
C PHE A 384 -17.14 -23.13 4.63
N ILE A 385 -17.33 -23.73 5.81
CA ILE A 385 -16.70 -23.30 7.07
C ILE A 385 -16.03 -24.52 7.68
N GLY A 386 -14.74 -24.45 8.00
CA GLY A 386 -14.06 -25.55 8.70
C GLY A 386 -13.95 -26.87 7.92
N CYS A 387 -14.28 -26.89 6.62
CA CYS A 387 -14.31 -28.12 5.83
C CYS A 387 -12.90 -28.66 5.58
N LYS A 388 -12.74 -30.00 5.58
CA LYS A 388 -11.48 -30.67 5.28
C LYS A 388 -11.67 -31.56 4.05
N LEU A 389 -11.14 -31.13 2.91
CA LEU A 389 -11.35 -31.81 1.63
C LEU A 389 -10.02 -32.33 1.09
N LYS A 390 -9.90 -33.65 0.98
CA LYS A 390 -8.66 -34.33 0.57
C LYS A 390 -8.88 -35.14 -0.70
N VAL A 391 -8.17 -34.78 -1.77
CA VAL A 391 -8.11 -35.62 -2.98
C VAL A 391 -6.95 -36.61 -2.90
N ALA A 392 -5.79 -36.20 -2.41
CA ALA A 392 -4.64 -37.07 -2.17
C ALA A 392 -3.71 -36.41 -1.14
N ASP A 393 -2.58 -37.04 -0.80
CA ASP A 393 -1.55 -36.37 0.01
C ASP A 393 -0.71 -35.35 -0.79
N HIS A 394 -0.65 -35.51 -2.10
CA HIS A 394 0.11 -34.65 -3.00
C HIS A 394 -0.51 -34.63 -4.40
N TYR A 395 -0.48 -33.48 -5.10
CA TYR A 395 -1.01 -33.35 -6.46
C TYR A 395 -0.37 -34.29 -7.51
N LEU A 396 0.77 -34.92 -7.20
CA LEU A 396 1.41 -35.90 -8.10
C LEU A 396 0.73 -37.27 -7.98
N ASP A 397 0.16 -37.56 -6.83
CA ASP A 397 -0.46 -38.83 -6.48
C ASP A 397 -1.98 -38.79 -6.73
N ALA A 398 -2.48 -37.65 -7.18
CA ALA A 398 -3.89 -37.32 -7.21
C ALA A 398 -4.59 -37.65 -8.53
N THR A 399 -5.80 -38.15 -8.38
CA THR A 399 -6.75 -38.54 -9.43
C THR A 399 -8.02 -37.70 -9.19
N GLY A 400 -8.27 -36.71 -10.03
CA GLY A 400 -9.36 -35.75 -9.83
C GLY A 400 -9.07 -34.34 -10.36
N ASP A 401 -10.09 -33.48 -10.36
CA ASP A 401 -10.00 -32.08 -10.81
C ASP A 401 -9.74 -31.15 -9.62
N SER A 402 -10.70 -31.03 -8.69
CA SER A 402 -10.61 -30.11 -7.55
C SER A 402 -11.05 -30.69 -6.20
N CYS A 403 -10.66 -30.08 -5.08
CA CYS A 403 -11.26 -30.43 -3.80
C CYS A 403 -12.68 -29.86 -3.71
N LEU A 404 -12.83 -28.58 -4.04
CA LEU A 404 -14.10 -27.85 -4.06
C LEU A 404 -14.32 -27.18 -5.41
N PHE A 405 -15.39 -27.55 -6.10
CA PHE A 405 -15.90 -26.86 -7.26
C PHE A 405 -17.15 -26.05 -6.90
N THR A 406 -17.12 -24.74 -7.15
CA THR A 406 -18.26 -23.87 -6.82
C THR A 406 -18.58 -22.87 -7.93
N VAL A 407 -19.89 -22.65 -8.14
CA VAL A 407 -20.42 -21.74 -9.16
C VAL A 407 -21.35 -20.69 -8.57
N GLY A 408 -21.15 -19.43 -8.96
CA GLY A 408 -22.09 -18.32 -8.74
C GLY A 408 -21.63 -17.30 -7.71
N ASP A 409 -22.57 -16.51 -7.22
CA ASP A 409 -22.29 -15.29 -6.43
C ASP A 409 -22.48 -15.56 -4.93
N ASP A 410 -21.93 -14.69 -4.07
CA ASP A 410 -22.00 -14.78 -2.60
C ASP A 410 -21.50 -16.13 -2.04
N VAL A 411 -20.26 -16.46 -2.38
CA VAL A 411 -19.57 -17.65 -1.89
C VAL A 411 -18.54 -17.25 -0.84
N ALA A 412 -18.63 -17.86 0.34
CA ALA A 412 -17.61 -17.73 1.38
C ALA A 412 -17.00 -19.09 1.74
N ILE A 413 -15.68 -19.13 1.81
CA ILE A 413 -14.86 -20.30 2.12
C ILE A 413 -13.92 -19.90 3.26
N ILE A 414 -14.16 -20.41 4.45
CA ILE A 414 -13.57 -19.89 5.70
C ILE A 414 -13.00 -21.05 6.51
N ASP A 415 -11.73 -20.94 6.91
CA ASP A 415 -11.05 -21.92 7.79
C ASP A 415 -11.09 -23.35 7.24
N CYS A 416 -11.09 -23.51 5.91
CA CYS A 416 -11.11 -24.82 5.27
C CYS A 416 -9.69 -25.33 4.99
N GLU A 417 -9.53 -26.66 4.95
CA GLU A 417 -8.33 -27.36 4.50
C GLU A 417 -8.58 -28.05 3.15
N PHE A 418 -7.69 -27.81 2.18
CA PHE A 418 -7.70 -28.45 0.87
C PHE A 418 -6.37 -29.17 0.64
N ARG A 419 -6.40 -30.43 0.22
CA ARG A 419 -5.19 -31.24 0.11
C ARG A 419 -5.08 -32.05 -1.18
N GLY A 420 -3.91 -31.93 -1.80
CA GLY A 420 -3.42 -32.84 -2.82
C GLY A 420 -4.16 -32.82 -4.14
N SER A 421 -4.84 -31.73 -4.52
CA SER A 421 -5.57 -31.70 -5.78
C SER A 421 -4.65 -31.57 -7.02
N ARG A 422 -4.96 -32.34 -8.09
CA ARG A 422 -4.18 -32.40 -9.34
C ARG A 422 -4.34 -31.17 -10.22
N ASP A 423 -5.52 -30.54 -10.28
CA ASP A 423 -5.68 -29.22 -10.91
C ASP A 423 -5.62 -28.15 -9.83
N LEU A 424 -6.55 -28.16 -8.89
CA LEU A 424 -6.72 -27.03 -7.98
C LEU A 424 -7.47 -27.34 -6.67
N GLY A 425 -7.10 -26.71 -5.56
CA GLY A 425 -7.82 -26.87 -4.30
C GLY A 425 -9.26 -26.36 -4.42
N VAL A 426 -9.44 -25.14 -4.91
CA VAL A 426 -10.76 -24.52 -5.09
C VAL A 426 -10.97 -23.98 -6.51
N TYR A 427 -12.02 -24.45 -7.19
CA TYR A 427 -12.47 -23.96 -8.48
C TYR A 427 -13.52 -22.88 -8.29
N LEU A 428 -13.18 -21.65 -8.65
CA LEU A 428 -14.10 -20.52 -8.66
C LEU A 428 -14.56 -20.30 -10.10
N SER A 429 -15.81 -20.62 -10.41
CA SER A 429 -16.36 -20.50 -11.76
C SER A 429 -17.61 -19.63 -11.78
N GLY A 430 -17.68 -18.65 -12.68
CA GLY A 430 -19.00 -18.14 -13.07
C GLY A 430 -19.72 -19.12 -14.03
N ASN A 431 -20.90 -18.73 -14.53
CA ASN A 431 -21.70 -19.57 -15.42
C ASN A 431 -21.01 -19.74 -16.81
N ALA A 432 -21.04 -20.96 -17.34
CA ALA A 432 -20.52 -21.32 -18.67
C ALA A 432 -21.14 -20.51 -19.84
N ALA A 433 -22.34 -19.97 -19.67
CA ALA A 433 -22.98 -19.10 -20.66
C ALA A 433 -22.42 -17.65 -20.67
N GLY A 434 -21.58 -17.26 -19.71
CA GLY A 434 -21.08 -15.89 -19.58
C GLY A 434 -22.11 -14.87 -19.07
N ASN A 435 -23.33 -15.31 -18.79
CA ASN A 435 -24.49 -14.46 -18.49
C ASN A 435 -24.73 -14.23 -16.99
N ALA A 436 -23.98 -14.88 -16.11
CA ALA A 436 -24.10 -14.63 -14.68
C ALA A 436 -23.44 -13.28 -14.34
N ASN A 437 -24.16 -12.50 -13.54
CA ASN A 437 -23.68 -11.28 -12.92
C ASN A 437 -22.41 -11.56 -12.11
N ASP A 438 -21.60 -10.53 -11.90
CA ASP A 438 -20.28 -10.52 -11.27
C ASP A 438 -20.09 -11.52 -10.12
N SER A 439 -19.51 -12.70 -10.39
CA SER A 439 -19.27 -13.69 -9.34
C SER A 439 -18.26 -13.21 -8.31
N THR A 440 -18.68 -13.28 -7.05
CA THR A 440 -18.01 -12.73 -5.88
C THR A 440 -17.64 -13.83 -4.89
N TYR A 441 -16.38 -13.82 -4.47
CA TYR A 441 -15.81 -14.86 -3.63
C TYR A 441 -15.05 -14.26 -2.45
N LEU A 442 -15.32 -14.80 -1.26
CA LEU A 442 -14.57 -14.51 -0.04
C LEU A 442 -13.88 -15.79 0.44
N MET A 443 -12.56 -15.74 0.55
CA MET A 443 -11.71 -16.79 1.09
C MET A 443 -10.99 -16.23 2.32
N MET A 444 -11.10 -16.90 3.46
CA MET A 444 -10.47 -16.45 4.70
C MET A 444 -9.85 -17.61 5.47
N ALA A 445 -8.59 -17.44 5.87
CA ALA A 445 -7.85 -18.34 6.75
C ALA A 445 -7.81 -19.81 6.26
N ASN A 446 -7.89 -20.04 4.95
CA ASN A 446 -7.88 -21.40 4.41
C ASN A 446 -6.45 -21.94 4.32
N LYS A 447 -6.32 -23.26 4.37
CA LYS A 447 -5.04 -23.97 4.22
C LYS A 447 -5.05 -24.83 2.98
N TYR A 448 -4.00 -24.72 2.17
CA TYR A 448 -3.81 -25.49 0.95
C TYR A 448 -2.53 -26.28 1.06
N TYR A 449 -2.63 -27.60 0.97
CA TYR A 449 -1.48 -28.50 1.09
C TYR A 449 -1.25 -29.24 -0.20
N TYR A 450 -0.10 -29.01 -0.82
CA TYR A 450 0.38 -29.77 -1.97
C TYR A 450 -0.64 -29.86 -3.12
N CYS A 451 -1.39 -28.77 -3.35
CA CYS A 451 -2.27 -28.64 -4.51
C CYS A 451 -1.47 -28.11 -5.70
N ARG A 452 -1.82 -28.50 -6.92
CA ARG A 452 -1.17 -27.93 -8.11
C ARG A 452 -1.46 -26.44 -8.21
N ASN A 453 -2.71 -26.02 -8.12
CA ASN A 453 -3.06 -24.62 -7.88
C ASN A 453 -3.82 -24.52 -6.55
N ALA A 454 -3.58 -23.51 -5.72
CA ALA A 454 -4.35 -23.36 -4.48
C ALA A 454 -5.83 -23.09 -4.80
N TRP A 455 -6.09 -22.03 -5.57
CA TRP A 455 -7.41 -21.74 -6.10
C TRP A 455 -7.29 -21.02 -7.44
N LYS A 456 -8.33 -21.15 -8.26
CA LYS A 456 -8.37 -20.55 -9.59
C LYS A 456 -9.71 -19.90 -9.90
N GLY A 457 -9.66 -18.64 -10.35
CA GLY A 457 -10.79 -17.94 -10.95
C GLY A 457 -10.95 -18.26 -12.43
N SER A 458 -12.18 -18.53 -12.86
CA SER A 458 -12.54 -18.83 -14.27
C SER A 458 -13.91 -18.26 -14.62
N ARG A 459 -14.20 -18.10 -15.93
CA ARG A 459 -15.53 -17.77 -16.49
C ARG A 459 -16.25 -16.61 -15.78
N ASN A 460 -15.77 -15.36 -15.92
CA ASN A 460 -16.35 -14.16 -15.27
C ASN A 460 -16.28 -14.10 -13.73
N SER A 461 -15.36 -14.83 -13.09
CA SER A 461 -15.01 -14.58 -11.69
C SER A 461 -14.32 -13.22 -11.55
N ARG A 462 -15.07 -12.19 -11.12
CA ARG A 462 -14.59 -10.80 -11.07
C ARG A 462 -13.99 -10.48 -9.71
N ASN A 463 -14.83 -10.34 -8.69
CA ASN A 463 -14.41 -9.81 -7.38
C ASN A 463 -14.02 -10.95 -6.45
N ILE A 464 -12.75 -11.03 -6.09
CA ILE A 464 -12.22 -12.10 -5.25
C ILE A 464 -11.48 -11.46 -4.08
N ILE A 465 -11.82 -11.86 -2.86
CA ILE A 465 -11.13 -11.42 -1.64
C ILE A 465 -10.56 -12.67 -0.95
N SER A 466 -9.26 -12.69 -0.73
CA SER A 466 -8.51 -13.71 0.02
C SER A 466 -7.82 -13.04 1.22
N VAL A 467 -8.03 -13.56 2.42
CA VAL A 467 -7.44 -13.00 3.65
C VAL A 467 -6.82 -14.10 4.50
N GLY A 468 -5.52 -14.04 4.73
CA GLY A 468 -4.82 -14.93 5.66
C GLY A 468 -4.71 -16.38 5.21
N ASP A 469 -4.93 -16.69 3.92
CA ASP A 469 -4.76 -18.05 3.40
C ASP A 469 -3.30 -18.51 3.50
N HIS A 470 -3.07 -19.78 3.86
CA HIS A 470 -1.75 -20.40 3.98
C HIS A 470 -1.59 -21.54 2.98
N LEU A 471 -0.61 -21.40 2.10
CA LEU A 471 -0.35 -22.31 1.00
C LEU A 471 0.99 -23.00 1.21
N ILE A 472 0.98 -24.33 1.28
CA ILE A 472 2.12 -25.15 1.70
C ILE A 472 2.41 -26.17 0.60
N GLY A 473 3.57 -26.07 -0.05
CA GLY A 473 4.00 -27.03 -1.06
C GLY A 473 3.18 -27.00 -2.36
N CYS A 474 2.42 -25.94 -2.60
CA CYS A 474 1.61 -25.80 -3.81
C CYS A 474 2.47 -25.44 -5.03
N VAL A 475 2.04 -25.82 -6.24
CA VAL A 475 2.77 -25.43 -7.46
C VAL A 475 2.54 -23.98 -7.79
N ASN A 476 1.29 -23.57 -7.91
CA ASN A 476 0.91 -22.17 -8.00
C ASN A 476 -0.02 -21.81 -6.83
N GLY A 477 0.08 -20.58 -6.34
CA GLY A 477 -0.87 -20.04 -5.38
C GLY A 477 -2.15 -19.53 -6.05
N PRO A 478 -2.64 -18.34 -5.68
CA PRO A 478 -3.73 -17.66 -6.40
C PRO A 478 -3.46 -17.56 -7.91
N ALA A 479 -4.39 -18.07 -8.72
CA ALA A 479 -4.28 -18.05 -10.18
C ALA A 479 -5.57 -17.54 -10.84
N CYS A 480 -5.50 -16.45 -11.61
CA CYS A 480 -6.62 -16.03 -12.49
C CYS A 480 -6.14 -15.81 -13.93
N PRO A 481 -5.55 -16.82 -14.60
CA PRO A 481 -5.12 -16.66 -15.98
C PRO A 481 -6.33 -16.45 -16.89
N ALA A 482 -6.44 -15.29 -17.55
CA ALA A 482 -7.46 -15.10 -18.57
C ALA A 482 -7.11 -15.96 -19.81
N PRO A 483 -7.98 -16.87 -20.28
CA PRO A 483 -7.70 -17.74 -21.42
C PRO A 483 -7.41 -16.97 -22.72
N SER A 484 -6.59 -17.57 -23.56
CA SER A 484 -6.05 -16.99 -24.81
C SER A 484 -7.02 -16.99 -25.99
N SER A 485 -8.31 -17.29 -25.82
CA SER A 485 -9.24 -17.41 -26.96
C SER A 485 -10.69 -17.07 -26.62
N ASN A 486 -11.17 -15.97 -27.20
CA ASN A 486 -12.56 -15.65 -27.60
C ASN A 486 -13.74 -15.81 -26.60
N TRP A 487 -13.55 -16.27 -25.36
CA TRP A 487 -14.64 -16.52 -24.41
C TRP A 487 -14.56 -15.70 -23.10
N ASP A 488 -13.53 -14.88 -22.90
CA ASP A 488 -13.17 -14.38 -21.55
C ASP A 488 -12.93 -12.87 -21.47
N GLY A 489 -14.02 -12.13 -21.27
CA GLY A 489 -13.93 -10.69 -21.02
C GLY A 489 -13.52 -10.30 -19.59
N MET A 490 -13.62 -11.19 -18.59
CA MET A 490 -13.69 -10.74 -17.17
C MET A 490 -13.09 -11.68 -16.09
N VAL A 491 -12.02 -12.44 -16.35
CA VAL A 491 -11.42 -13.31 -15.30
C VAL A 491 -10.40 -12.53 -14.46
N GLY A 492 -10.60 -12.46 -13.14
CA GLY A 492 -9.70 -11.79 -12.19
C GLY A 492 -9.71 -10.27 -12.32
N PHE A 493 -10.88 -9.65 -12.12
CA PHE A 493 -11.08 -8.20 -12.14
C PHE A 493 -11.41 -7.72 -10.74
N ASN A 494 -10.44 -7.12 -10.06
CA ASN A 494 -10.50 -6.73 -8.63
C ASN A 494 -10.28 -7.95 -7.73
N VAL A 495 -9.02 -8.33 -7.60
CA VAL A 495 -8.60 -9.40 -6.70
C VAL A 495 -7.85 -8.78 -5.54
N VAL A 496 -8.30 -9.04 -4.31
CA VAL A 496 -7.66 -8.55 -3.09
C VAL A 496 -7.10 -9.73 -2.33
N CYS A 497 -5.80 -9.74 -2.06
CA CYS A 497 -5.16 -10.76 -1.24
C CYS A 497 -4.42 -10.10 -0.07
N ILE A 498 -4.83 -10.37 1.16
CA ILE A 498 -4.26 -9.75 2.37
C ILE A 498 -3.63 -10.82 3.24
N GLY A 499 -2.36 -10.66 3.61
CA GLY A 499 -1.71 -11.53 4.58
C GLY A 499 -1.54 -12.99 4.14
N THR A 500 -1.55 -13.28 2.84
CA THR A 500 -1.35 -14.65 2.34
C THR A 500 0.04 -15.16 2.70
N ILE A 501 0.11 -16.39 3.20
CA ILE A 501 1.35 -17.05 3.58
C ILE A 501 1.67 -18.14 2.56
N PHE A 502 2.88 -18.11 2.02
CA PHE A 502 3.40 -19.08 1.07
C PHE A 502 4.59 -19.81 1.67
N GLU A 503 4.52 -21.13 1.73
CA GLU A 503 5.56 -22.00 2.25
C GLU A 503 5.94 -23.04 1.20
N ASN A 504 7.24 -23.15 0.90
CA ASN A 504 7.78 -24.20 0.03
C ASN A 504 7.12 -24.27 -1.37
N MET A 505 6.93 -23.12 -2.01
CA MET A 505 6.22 -23.04 -3.30
C MET A 505 7.04 -23.60 -4.46
N VAL A 506 6.42 -24.36 -5.36
CA VAL A 506 7.16 -24.99 -6.48
C VAL A 506 7.33 -24.04 -7.66
N SER A 507 6.31 -23.28 -8.07
CA SER A 507 6.36 -22.44 -9.27
C SER A 507 6.02 -20.97 -9.00
N ARG A 508 4.77 -20.64 -8.68
CA ARG A 508 4.33 -19.24 -8.53
C ARG A 508 3.63 -19.00 -7.21
N CYS A 509 4.00 -17.95 -6.48
CA CYS A 509 3.17 -17.52 -5.34
C CYS A 509 1.92 -16.82 -5.87
N PHE A 510 2.09 -15.84 -6.77
CA PHE A 510 0.97 -15.21 -7.49
C PHE A 510 1.10 -15.43 -9.00
N ASP A 511 0.04 -15.99 -9.61
CA ASP A 511 -0.08 -16.17 -11.06
C ASP A 511 -1.20 -15.29 -11.65
N THR A 512 -0.83 -14.08 -12.04
CA THR A 512 -1.75 -13.01 -12.43
C THR A 512 -1.88 -12.88 -13.94
N ARG A 513 -1.52 -13.92 -14.69
CA ARG A 513 -1.44 -13.90 -16.15
C ARG A 513 -2.68 -13.28 -16.81
N ASN A 514 -2.49 -12.20 -17.58
CA ASN A 514 -3.56 -11.55 -18.34
C ASN A 514 -4.79 -11.10 -17.50
N SER A 515 -4.56 -10.72 -16.24
CA SER A 515 -5.57 -10.21 -15.32
C SER A 515 -5.25 -8.78 -14.87
N ARG A 516 -6.14 -8.12 -14.11
CA ARG A 516 -5.96 -6.69 -13.75
C ARG A 516 -6.53 -6.33 -12.38
N ASN A 517 -6.07 -5.21 -11.84
CA ASN A 517 -6.55 -4.66 -10.56
C ASN A 517 -6.37 -5.65 -9.38
N TRP A 518 -5.22 -6.29 -9.27
CA TRP A 518 -4.88 -7.00 -8.03
C TRP A 518 -4.43 -6.01 -6.96
N ASP A 519 -4.86 -6.17 -5.73
CA ASP A 519 -4.32 -5.48 -4.56
C ASP A 519 -3.90 -6.51 -3.51
N CYS A 520 -2.62 -6.83 -3.55
CA CYS A 520 -2.01 -7.83 -2.68
C CYS A 520 -1.13 -7.13 -1.65
N SER A 521 -1.41 -7.32 -0.36
CA SER A 521 -0.65 -6.67 0.71
C SER A 521 -0.34 -7.61 1.87
N GLY A 522 0.82 -7.39 2.50
CA GLY A 522 1.25 -8.13 3.68
C GLY A 522 1.52 -9.62 3.46
N PHE A 523 1.73 -10.08 2.22
CA PHE A 523 2.03 -11.49 1.98
C PHE A 523 3.42 -11.87 2.51
N ILE A 524 3.58 -13.11 2.93
CA ILE A 524 4.84 -13.67 3.44
C ILE A 524 5.18 -14.90 2.63
N VAL A 525 6.41 -15.01 2.14
CA VAL A 525 6.90 -16.17 1.39
C VAL A 525 8.14 -16.70 2.08
N TYR A 526 8.13 -17.97 2.48
CA TYR A 526 9.29 -18.60 3.11
C TYR A 526 9.51 -20.06 2.71
N GLY A 527 10.66 -20.61 3.10
CA GLY A 527 11.03 -22.00 2.84
C GLY A 527 11.81 -22.14 1.52
N THR A 528 11.41 -23.10 0.68
CA THR A 528 11.98 -23.28 -0.67
C THR A 528 11.14 -22.57 -1.74
N LEU A 529 11.79 -22.17 -2.84
CA LEU A 529 11.12 -21.72 -4.06
C LEU A 529 11.73 -22.45 -5.26
N GLY A 530 10.90 -23.03 -6.12
CA GLY A 530 11.38 -23.66 -7.35
C GLY A 530 11.74 -25.14 -7.20
N ILE A 531 11.48 -25.76 -6.05
CA ILE A 531 11.80 -27.17 -5.78
C ILE A 531 10.50 -27.94 -5.58
N GLU A 532 10.27 -28.95 -6.42
CA GLU A 532 9.17 -29.92 -6.28
C GLU A 532 9.54 -31.00 -5.24
N LYS A 533 8.54 -31.68 -4.65
CA LYS A 533 8.73 -32.74 -3.65
C LYS A 533 9.69 -33.86 -4.10
N ASN A 534 9.73 -34.16 -5.40
CA ASN A 534 10.61 -35.18 -5.98
C ASN A 534 12.04 -34.67 -6.28
N GLY A 535 12.35 -33.40 -5.96
CA GLY A 535 13.64 -32.76 -6.21
C GLY A 535 13.78 -32.11 -7.59
N ASN A 536 12.75 -32.18 -8.45
CA ASN A 536 12.76 -31.45 -9.71
C ASN A 536 12.77 -29.94 -9.45
N ILE A 537 13.45 -29.22 -10.35
CA ILE A 537 13.59 -27.77 -10.26
C ILE A 537 12.72 -27.12 -11.34
N ASP A 538 11.90 -26.14 -10.96
CA ASP A 538 11.23 -25.25 -11.91
C ASP A 538 12.12 -24.01 -12.17
N PRO A 539 12.80 -23.93 -13.33
CA PRO A 539 13.70 -22.82 -13.65
C PRO A 539 12.95 -21.50 -13.90
N ALA A 540 11.63 -21.53 -14.03
CA ALA A 540 10.79 -20.35 -14.25
C ALA A 540 10.01 -19.93 -12.98
N ALA A 541 10.26 -20.57 -11.83
CA ALA A 541 9.56 -20.23 -10.60
C ALA A 541 9.80 -18.76 -10.20
N THR A 542 8.76 -18.12 -9.69
CA THR A 542 8.78 -16.72 -9.32
C THR A 542 7.80 -16.41 -8.21
N VAL A 543 8.09 -15.44 -7.35
CA VAL A 543 7.13 -15.03 -6.31
C VAL A 543 5.93 -14.33 -6.96
N VAL A 544 6.15 -13.26 -7.72
CA VAL A 544 5.09 -12.50 -8.40
C VAL A 544 5.29 -12.57 -9.91
N SER A 545 4.33 -13.17 -10.62
CA SER A 545 4.34 -13.29 -12.09
C SER A 545 3.40 -12.27 -12.76
N LEU A 546 3.90 -11.09 -13.09
CA LEU A 546 3.19 -10.01 -13.81
C LEU A 546 3.26 -10.21 -15.33
N THR A 547 2.63 -11.26 -15.83
CA THR A 547 2.65 -11.59 -17.27
C THR A 547 1.38 -11.09 -17.95
N GLY A 548 1.45 -9.96 -18.67
CA GLY A 548 0.27 -9.28 -19.24
C GLY A 548 -0.67 -8.66 -18.19
N THR A 549 -0.20 -8.49 -16.95
CA THR A 549 -0.98 -7.98 -15.82
C THR A 549 -0.97 -6.45 -15.80
N THR A 550 -2.10 -5.81 -15.48
CA THR A 550 -2.19 -4.34 -15.43
C THR A 550 -2.78 -3.80 -14.13
N ASN A 551 -2.42 -2.55 -13.79
CA ASN A 551 -2.98 -1.77 -12.67
C ASN A 551 -2.99 -2.52 -11.33
N SER A 552 -1.97 -3.32 -11.05
CA SER A 552 -1.95 -4.20 -9.89
C SER A 552 -0.90 -3.79 -8.86
N ARG A 553 -1.17 -4.02 -7.59
CA ARG A 553 -0.31 -3.72 -6.46
C ARG A 553 0.09 -5.00 -5.72
N PHE A 554 1.37 -5.13 -5.39
CA PHE A 554 1.90 -6.24 -4.60
C PHE A 554 2.82 -5.74 -3.50
N GLN A 555 2.56 -6.12 -2.26
CA GLN A 555 3.40 -5.80 -1.11
C GLN A 555 3.62 -7.01 -0.22
N GLY A 556 4.87 -7.33 0.10
CA GLY A 556 5.17 -8.46 0.97
C GLY A 556 6.63 -8.68 1.33
N VAL A 557 6.86 -9.74 2.11
CA VAL A 557 8.17 -10.15 2.61
C VAL A 557 8.52 -11.52 2.05
N VAL A 558 9.76 -11.69 1.58
CA VAL A 558 10.25 -12.92 0.97
C VAL A 558 11.53 -13.39 1.67
N ASN A 559 11.58 -14.67 2.01
CA ASN A 559 12.74 -15.31 2.60
C ASN A 559 12.82 -16.78 2.15
N VAL A 560 13.40 -17.01 0.97
CA VAL A 560 13.41 -18.35 0.35
C VAL A 560 14.80 -18.83 -0.02
N THR A 561 14.99 -20.14 0.06
CA THR A 561 16.24 -20.83 -0.30
C THR A 561 16.02 -21.83 -1.42
N GLY A 562 17.12 -22.40 -1.96
CA GLY A 562 17.05 -23.52 -2.89
C GLY A 562 16.62 -23.18 -4.32
N SER A 563 16.71 -21.92 -4.75
CA SER A 563 16.27 -21.57 -6.10
C SER A 563 17.38 -21.75 -7.16
N HIS A 564 16.96 -21.92 -8.41
CA HIS A 564 17.75 -21.87 -9.64
C HIS A 564 18.16 -20.43 -9.99
N SER A 565 19.24 -20.29 -10.75
CA SER A 565 19.75 -19.02 -11.28
C SER A 565 18.77 -18.21 -12.13
N ASN A 566 17.66 -18.81 -12.58
CA ASN A 566 16.63 -18.18 -13.41
C ASN A 566 15.35 -17.85 -12.64
N ASN A 567 15.28 -18.23 -11.36
CA ASN A 567 14.16 -17.85 -10.52
C ASN A 567 14.21 -16.37 -10.21
N SER A 568 13.03 -15.80 -9.97
CA SER A 568 12.87 -14.36 -9.81
C SER A 568 11.93 -14.00 -8.67
N ILE A 569 12.21 -12.94 -7.91
CA ILE A 569 11.20 -12.41 -6.98
C ILE A 569 10.04 -11.84 -7.79
N ILE A 570 10.35 -11.01 -8.79
CA ILE A 570 9.35 -10.42 -9.68
C ILE A 570 9.68 -10.81 -11.11
N ARG A 571 8.72 -11.37 -11.84
CA ARG A 571 8.81 -11.59 -13.28
C ARG A 571 7.79 -10.74 -14.01
N ILE A 572 8.25 -9.99 -15.01
CA ILE A 572 7.39 -9.18 -15.88
C ILE A 572 7.56 -9.68 -17.31
N ALA A 573 6.46 -10.05 -17.96
CA ALA A 573 6.49 -10.57 -19.32
C ALA A 573 5.23 -10.17 -20.09
N ALA A 574 5.29 -10.30 -21.42
CA ALA A 574 4.11 -10.19 -22.27
C ALA A 574 3.44 -11.56 -22.42
N LEU A 575 2.12 -11.57 -22.54
CA LEU A 575 1.34 -12.73 -22.97
C LEU A 575 0.46 -12.30 -24.15
N ASN A 576 0.52 -12.99 -25.28
CA ASN A 576 -0.28 -12.66 -26.47
C ASN A 576 -0.19 -11.17 -26.89
N SER A 577 1.01 -10.60 -26.86
CA SER A 577 1.29 -9.17 -27.12
C SER A 577 0.74 -8.18 -26.09
N ILE A 578 0.06 -8.63 -25.04
CA ILE A 578 -0.37 -7.79 -23.92
C ILE A 578 0.81 -7.62 -22.96
N ILE A 579 1.29 -6.39 -22.84
CA ILE A 579 2.43 -6.01 -22.00
C ILE A 579 1.91 -5.68 -20.60
N GLY A 580 2.62 -6.15 -19.56
CA GLY A 580 2.30 -5.76 -18.19
C GLY A 580 2.64 -4.29 -17.93
N ALA A 581 1.65 -3.51 -17.45
CA ALA A 581 1.80 -2.07 -17.26
C ALA A 581 1.00 -1.47 -16.10
N GLY A 582 1.50 -0.36 -15.53
CA GLY A 582 0.84 0.33 -14.43
C GLY A 582 0.88 -0.43 -13.10
N ASN A 583 1.75 -1.44 -12.98
CA ASN A 583 1.84 -2.23 -11.75
C ASN A 583 2.76 -1.55 -10.73
N LYS A 584 2.44 -1.73 -9.44
CA LYS A 584 3.20 -1.22 -8.30
C LYS A 584 3.63 -2.38 -7.41
N VAL A 585 4.91 -2.53 -7.14
CA VAL A 585 5.41 -3.64 -6.32
C VAL A 585 6.34 -3.11 -5.24
N ASP A 586 6.15 -3.55 -4.00
CA ASP A 586 7.01 -3.22 -2.85
C ASP A 586 7.36 -4.50 -2.07
N ILE A 587 8.56 -5.04 -2.28
CA ILE A 587 8.96 -6.32 -1.69
C ILE A 587 10.23 -6.18 -0.87
N VAL A 588 10.22 -6.81 0.30
CA VAL A 588 11.39 -6.96 1.17
C VAL A 588 11.86 -8.41 1.16
N ALA A 589 12.97 -8.69 0.50
CA ALA A 589 13.58 -10.01 0.38
C ALA A 589 14.91 -10.09 1.12
N THR A 590 14.95 -10.45 2.41
CA THR A 590 16.13 -10.21 3.28
C THR A 590 17.20 -11.30 3.27
N ASN A 591 16.83 -12.58 3.10
CA ASN A 591 17.74 -13.74 3.16
C ASN A 591 17.49 -14.73 2.00
N SER A 592 17.12 -14.20 0.83
CA SER A 592 16.72 -15.04 -0.30
C SER A 592 17.91 -15.40 -1.20
N ASN A 593 18.14 -16.70 -1.43
CA ASN A 593 19.05 -17.17 -2.47
C ASN A 593 18.27 -17.33 -3.78
N ILE A 594 18.18 -16.23 -4.54
CA ILE A 594 17.43 -16.12 -5.81
C ILE A 594 18.32 -15.55 -6.92
N GLY A 595 18.18 -16.08 -8.13
CA GLY A 595 18.84 -15.57 -9.33
C GLY A 595 18.56 -14.08 -9.57
N TYR A 596 17.29 -13.71 -9.76
CA TYR A 596 16.88 -12.34 -10.07
C TYR A 596 15.98 -11.71 -9.00
N GLY A 597 16.25 -10.46 -8.65
CA GLY A 597 15.26 -9.63 -7.95
C GLY A 597 14.10 -9.30 -8.87
N VAL A 598 14.38 -8.54 -9.93
CA VAL A 598 13.44 -8.30 -11.04
C VAL A 598 13.96 -8.94 -12.32
N LEU A 599 13.11 -9.72 -13.00
CA LEU A 599 13.34 -10.23 -14.35
C LEU A 599 12.22 -9.76 -15.28
N GLU A 600 12.47 -8.69 -16.03
CA GLU A 600 11.54 -8.18 -17.03
C GLU A 600 12.00 -8.61 -18.43
N VAL A 601 11.14 -9.40 -19.09
CA VAL A 601 11.29 -9.86 -20.47
C VAL A 601 10.53 -8.92 -21.42
N ALA A 602 9.40 -8.39 -20.97
CA ALA A 602 8.63 -7.35 -21.66
C ALA A 602 7.69 -6.68 -20.64
N GLY A 603 7.71 -5.35 -20.57
CA GLY A 603 6.95 -4.56 -19.60
C GLY A 603 7.01 -3.07 -19.95
N ASN A 604 6.11 -2.26 -19.42
CA ASN A 604 6.22 -0.80 -19.48
C ASN A 604 5.50 -0.14 -18.29
N ASP A 605 5.91 1.07 -17.90
CA ASP A 605 5.21 1.90 -16.89
C ASP A 605 4.95 1.16 -15.55
N ASN A 606 5.87 0.31 -15.11
CA ASN A 606 5.79 -0.37 -13.81
C ASN A 606 6.65 0.37 -12.78
N ASP A 607 6.23 0.39 -11.51
CA ASP A 607 6.97 0.99 -10.39
C ASP A 607 7.27 -0.08 -9.34
N ILE A 608 8.55 -0.37 -9.13
CA ILE A 608 9.01 -1.47 -8.29
C ILE A 608 9.95 -0.93 -7.22
N SER A 609 9.69 -1.28 -5.97
CA SER A 609 10.59 -1.08 -4.83
C SER A 609 10.99 -2.46 -4.29
N LEU A 610 12.31 -2.70 -4.18
CA LEU A 610 12.83 -4.01 -3.81
C LEU A 610 14.00 -3.90 -2.81
N LYS A 611 13.84 -4.43 -1.61
CA LYS A 611 14.95 -4.58 -0.66
C LYS A 611 15.49 -6.00 -0.71
N CYS A 612 16.63 -6.21 -1.35
CA CYS A 612 17.30 -7.50 -1.51
C CYS A 612 18.31 -7.80 -0.40
N GLY A 613 18.41 -9.08 -0.08
CA GLY A 613 19.46 -9.70 0.73
C GLY A 613 20.74 -9.91 -0.08
N PRO A 614 21.84 -10.31 0.60
CA PRO A 614 23.14 -10.51 -0.03
C PRO A 614 23.13 -11.54 -1.17
N ASP A 615 22.27 -12.55 -1.07
CA ASP A 615 22.28 -13.74 -1.93
C ASP A 615 21.37 -13.62 -3.17
N VAL A 616 20.76 -12.45 -3.41
CA VAL A 616 20.07 -12.18 -4.68
C VAL A 616 21.11 -11.86 -5.75
N ALA A 617 21.37 -12.77 -6.70
CA ALA A 617 22.51 -12.67 -7.61
C ALA A 617 22.47 -11.41 -8.49
N ILE A 618 21.33 -11.16 -9.14
CA ILE A 618 21.10 -10.02 -10.02
C ILE A 618 19.92 -9.21 -9.46
N PRO A 619 20.12 -8.00 -8.91
CA PRO A 619 19.02 -7.23 -8.32
C PRO A 619 17.90 -6.89 -9.31
N TYR A 620 18.25 -6.63 -10.58
CA TYR A 620 17.29 -6.33 -11.64
C TYR A 620 17.84 -6.67 -13.04
N SER A 621 16.93 -6.98 -13.96
CA SER A 621 17.12 -7.02 -15.41
C SER A 621 15.87 -6.44 -16.04
N THR A 622 15.98 -5.27 -16.68
CA THR A 622 14.84 -4.50 -17.21
C THR A 622 15.03 -4.15 -18.67
N VAL A 623 13.97 -4.28 -19.47
CA VAL A 623 13.93 -3.95 -20.90
C VAL A 623 12.83 -2.95 -21.26
N GLY A 624 11.87 -2.71 -20.37
CA GLY A 624 10.77 -1.78 -20.58
C GLY A 624 11.23 -0.33 -20.53
N ALA A 625 10.74 0.50 -21.45
CA ALA A 625 11.21 1.88 -21.63
C ALA A 625 10.91 2.81 -20.44
N ASN A 626 9.84 2.55 -19.68
CA ASN A 626 9.41 3.37 -18.55
C ASN A 626 9.29 2.60 -17.22
N THR A 627 9.76 1.36 -17.16
CA THR A 627 9.75 0.60 -15.89
C THR A 627 10.77 1.22 -14.93
N ARG A 628 10.31 1.59 -13.73
CA ARG A 628 11.11 2.12 -12.62
C ARG A 628 11.36 1.03 -11.59
N VAL A 629 12.62 0.83 -11.21
CA VAL A 629 13.03 -0.11 -10.18
C VAL A 629 13.92 0.58 -9.15
N GLU A 630 13.38 0.86 -7.98
CA GLU A 630 14.14 1.20 -6.78
C GLU A 630 14.57 -0.08 -6.07
N TRP A 631 15.84 -0.20 -5.74
CA TRP A 631 16.32 -1.36 -5.02
C TRP A 631 17.36 -1.02 -3.96
N SER A 632 17.52 -1.91 -3.00
CA SER A 632 18.63 -1.85 -2.04
C SER A 632 19.19 -3.24 -1.76
N LYS A 633 20.52 -3.37 -1.66
CA LYS A 633 21.22 -4.63 -1.37
C LYS A 633 22.51 -4.33 -0.63
N ASN A 634 22.82 -5.00 0.48
CA ASN A 634 24.11 -4.85 1.18
C ASN A 634 24.51 -3.38 1.47
N GLY A 635 23.55 -2.53 1.86
CA GLY A 635 23.77 -1.10 2.11
C GLY A 635 23.86 -0.23 0.85
N GLU A 636 23.97 -0.83 -0.33
CA GLU A 636 23.81 -0.19 -1.62
C GLU A 636 22.34 0.12 -1.86
N ARG A 637 22.07 1.28 -2.46
CA ARG A 637 20.74 1.65 -2.95
C ARG A 637 20.89 2.03 -4.41
N GLY A 638 19.96 1.59 -5.24
CA GLY A 638 19.91 1.93 -6.65
C GLY A 638 18.52 2.31 -7.11
N VAL A 639 18.44 3.10 -8.18
CA VAL A 639 17.18 3.41 -8.86
C VAL A 639 17.42 3.27 -10.34
N ILE A 640 16.57 2.54 -11.05
CA ILE A 640 16.63 2.30 -12.50
C ILE A 640 15.36 2.86 -13.11
N LEU A 641 15.44 3.50 -14.28
CA LEU A 641 14.30 3.89 -15.10
C LEU A 641 14.59 3.53 -16.55
N GLY A 642 13.75 2.69 -17.18
CA GLY A 642 13.91 2.39 -18.59
C GLY A 642 15.15 1.55 -18.94
N GLY A 643 15.63 0.73 -18.00
CA GLY A 643 16.94 0.07 -18.11
C GLY A 643 18.14 0.98 -17.86
N ILE A 644 17.91 2.24 -17.47
CA ILE A 644 18.95 3.23 -17.18
C ILE A 644 19.10 3.37 -15.67
N ASP A 645 20.28 3.09 -15.12
CA ASP A 645 20.58 3.36 -13.71
C ASP A 645 20.56 4.87 -13.45
N VAL A 646 19.63 5.39 -12.65
CA VAL A 646 19.43 6.79 -12.22
C VAL A 646 19.80 6.99 -10.73
N THR A 647 20.55 6.08 -10.12
CA THR A 647 20.86 6.11 -8.68
C THR A 647 21.52 7.42 -8.22
N PRO A 648 21.00 8.10 -7.18
CA PRO A 648 21.59 9.33 -6.67
C PRO A 648 23.06 9.16 -6.25
N GLY A 649 23.95 9.97 -6.81
CA GLY A 649 25.39 9.95 -6.50
C GLY A 649 26.19 8.85 -7.22
N ARG A 650 25.52 7.88 -7.86
CA ARG A 650 26.18 7.01 -8.84
C ARG A 650 26.10 7.66 -10.20
N VAL A 651 27.26 7.69 -10.82
CA VAL A 651 27.50 8.46 -12.01
C VAL A 651 26.83 7.75 -13.18
N GLN A 652 25.67 8.28 -13.62
CA GLN A 652 24.95 7.98 -14.87
C GLN A 652 25.73 8.19 -16.18
N PHE A 653 27.04 8.35 -16.11
CA PHE A 653 27.77 9.09 -17.12
C PHE A 653 28.81 8.20 -17.79
N GLY A 654 28.81 8.22 -19.13
CA GLY A 654 29.89 7.64 -19.93
C GLY A 654 31.25 8.27 -19.62
N ALA A 655 32.32 7.71 -20.20
CA ALA A 655 33.67 8.24 -20.08
C ALA A 655 33.71 9.75 -20.39
N ILE A 656 34.49 10.50 -19.62
CA ILE A 656 34.66 11.95 -19.79
C ILE A 656 35.43 12.18 -21.11
N ARG A 657 34.84 12.96 -22.01
CA ARG A 657 35.47 13.33 -23.27
C ARG A 657 36.44 14.48 -23.03
N THR A 658 37.71 14.29 -23.35
CA THR A 658 38.76 15.31 -23.20
C THR A 658 39.26 15.87 -24.54
N ALA A 659 38.64 15.45 -25.64
CA ALA A 659 39.00 15.86 -27.00
C ALA A 659 37.73 16.10 -27.84
N SER A 660 37.85 16.98 -28.85
CA SER A 660 36.78 17.26 -29.80
C SER A 660 36.34 15.96 -30.49
N THR A 661 35.03 15.77 -30.64
CA THR A 661 34.48 14.50 -31.12
C THR A 661 33.27 14.76 -32.02
N VAL A 662 33.24 14.08 -33.17
CA VAL A 662 32.03 13.92 -33.98
C VAL A 662 31.34 12.65 -33.53
N LEU A 663 30.12 12.77 -33.02
CA LEU A 663 29.33 11.62 -32.61
C LEU A 663 28.79 10.92 -33.85
N THR A 664 28.96 9.60 -33.91
CA THR A 664 28.50 8.77 -35.04
C THR A 664 27.13 8.13 -34.78
N ALA A 665 26.66 8.11 -33.53
CA ALA A 665 25.36 7.58 -33.12
C ALA A 665 24.86 8.29 -31.85
N VAL A 666 23.54 8.26 -31.62
CA VAL A 666 22.90 8.85 -30.43
C VAL A 666 22.98 7.88 -29.25
N PRO A 667 23.63 8.26 -28.14
CA PRO A 667 23.51 7.52 -26.89
C PRO A 667 22.16 7.88 -26.24
N LEU A 668 21.17 7.02 -26.43
CA LEU A 668 19.77 7.25 -26.03
C LEU A 668 19.65 7.79 -24.58
N ALA A 669 19.12 9.01 -24.44
CA ALA A 669 18.82 9.67 -23.17
C ALA A 669 20.02 9.80 -22.19
N ARG A 670 21.26 9.89 -22.71
CA ARG A 670 22.46 10.05 -21.88
C ARG A 670 23.02 11.47 -21.89
N MET A 671 23.66 11.83 -20.78
CA MET A 671 24.46 13.06 -20.65
C MET A 671 25.95 12.75 -20.88
N ILE A 672 26.54 13.40 -21.89
CA ILE A 672 27.96 13.31 -22.23
C ILE A 672 28.73 14.34 -21.42
N ARG A 673 29.72 13.86 -20.66
CA ARG A 673 30.64 14.72 -19.91
C ARG A 673 31.79 15.14 -20.78
N VAL A 674 32.09 16.43 -20.78
CA VAL A 674 33.19 16.99 -21.54
C VAL A 674 34.10 17.78 -20.59
N GLN A 675 35.39 17.50 -20.66
CA GLN A 675 36.41 18.12 -19.82
C GLN A 675 37.49 18.74 -20.68
N THR A 676 37.57 20.07 -20.69
CA THR A 676 38.59 20.80 -21.43
C THR A 676 39.92 20.77 -20.69
N SER A 677 41.04 20.67 -21.42
CA SER A 677 42.39 20.79 -20.90
C SER A 677 43.02 22.13 -21.31
N SER A 678 43.63 22.28 -22.48
CA SER A 678 44.25 23.54 -22.92
C SER A 678 43.52 24.26 -24.06
N SER A 679 42.57 23.57 -24.72
CA SER A 679 41.86 24.08 -25.90
C SER A 679 40.35 24.01 -25.76
N VAL A 680 39.65 24.78 -26.60
CA VAL A 680 38.21 24.64 -26.82
C VAL A 680 37.94 23.26 -27.40
N LEU A 681 36.87 22.60 -26.95
CA LEU A 681 36.42 21.31 -27.48
C LEU A 681 35.15 21.49 -28.30
N ASP A 682 35.09 20.82 -29.45
CA ASP A 682 33.93 20.80 -30.33
C ASP A 682 33.27 19.43 -30.27
N MET A 683 31.98 19.40 -29.95
CA MET A 683 31.15 18.20 -29.95
C MET A 683 30.11 18.31 -31.04
N THR A 684 30.27 17.54 -32.11
CA THR A 684 29.34 17.55 -33.26
C THR A 684 28.31 16.44 -33.09
N LEU A 685 27.02 16.81 -33.12
CA LEU A 685 25.88 15.89 -33.06
C LEU A 685 25.82 14.99 -34.30
N PRO A 686 25.31 13.74 -34.18
CA PRO A 686 25.08 12.86 -35.33
C PRO A 686 23.85 13.33 -36.13
N GLU A 687 23.57 12.74 -37.30
CA GLU A 687 22.36 13.07 -38.06
C GLU A 687 21.08 12.90 -37.22
N GLY A 688 20.96 11.83 -36.42
CA GLY A 688 19.80 11.61 -35.55
C GLY A 688 18.50 11.29 -36.29
N ARG A 689 17.51 10.79 -35.55
CA ARG A 689 16.14 10.48 -36.03
C ARG A 689 15.11 11.24 -35.19
N PRO A 690 13.90 11.50 -35.73
CA PRO A 690 12.83 12.14 -34.96
C PRO A 690 12.60 11.47 -33.60
N GLY A 691 12.65 12.24 -32.51
CA GLY A 691 12.49 11.75 -31.13
C GLY A 691 13.79 11.39 -30.41
N ASP A 692 14.94 11.37 -31.09
CA ASP A 692 16.23 11.11 -30.45
C ASP A 692 16.61 12.23 -29.47
N ARG A 693 17.24 11.87 -28.35
CA ARG A 693 17.65 12.80 -27.28
C ARG A 693 19.10 12.60 -26.84
N VAL A 694 19.81 13.71 -26.61
CA VAL A 694 21.20 13.71 -26.11
C VAL A 694 21.50 14.94 -25.25
N GLY A 695 22.26 14.76 -24.17
CA GLY A 695 22.68 15.84 -23.27
C GLY A 695 24.20 16.02 -23.24
N PHE A 696 24.65 17.23 -22.90
CA PHE A 696 26.07 17.55 -22.66
C PHE A 696 26.23 18.36 -21.38
N MET A 697 27.35 18.14 -20.68
CA MET A 697 27.73 18.89 -19.49
C MET A 697 29.24 19.17 -19.47
N LYS A 698 29.61 20.41 -19.11
CA LYS A 698 31.00 20.76 -18.84
C LYS A 698 31.38 20.28 -17.42
N TRP A 699 32.28 19.30 -17.35
CA TRP A 699 32.54 18.50 -16.16
C TRP A 699 33.50 19.19 -15.16
N PRO A 700 33.38 18.95 -13.83
CA PRO A 700 34.38 19.39 -12.85
C PRO A 700 35.79 18.89 -13.17
N GLY A 701 36.78 19.79 -13.15
CA GLY A 701 38.13 19.52 -13.65
C GLY A 701 38.38 20.02 -15.08
N SER A 702 37.36 20.59 -15.73
CA SER A 702 37.55 21.37 -16.96
C SER A 702 38.34 22.65 -16.66
N THR A 703 39.15 23.07 -17.61
CA THR A 703 39.78 24.38 -17.59
C THR A 703 38.82 25.50 -18.01
N ASP A 704 39.38 26.70 -18.17
CA ASP A 704 38.68 27.90 -18.63
C ASP A 704 38.15 27.82 -20.07
N LYS A 705 38.55 26.81 -20.84
CA LYS A 705 38.17 26.69 -22.25
C LYS A 705 36.73 26.23 -22.45
N PHE A 706 36.16 26.57 -23.59
CA PHE A 706 34.75 26.30 -23.88
C PHE A 706 34.51 24.90 -24.46
N VAL A 707 33.26 24.46 -24.35
CA VAL A 707 32.75 23.32 -25.13
C VAL A 707 31.70 23.83 -26.10
N ASN A 708 31.96 23.79 -27.40
CA ASN A 708 30.97 24.11 -28.43
C ASN A 708 30.20 22.84 -28.79
N ILE A 709 28.88 22.89 -28.73
CA ILE A 709 28.02 21.83 -29.29
C ILE A 709 27.55 22.28 -30.66
N ARG A 710 27.81 21.45 -31.66
CA ARG A 710 27.57 21.75 -33.07
C ARG A 710 26.51 20.83 -33.67
N ASN A 711 25.72 21.37 -34.60
CA ASN A 711 24.81 20.55 -35.42
C ASN A 711 25.62 19.68 -36.40
N PRO A 712 24.99 18.72 -37.11
CA PRO A 712 25.69 17.87 -38.06
C PRO A 712 26.39 18.64 -39.19
N ALA A 713 25.90 19.82 -39.54
CA ALA A 713 26.51 20.72 -40.52
C ALA A 713 27.74 21.49 -40.00
N GLY A 714 28.13 21.31 -38.73
CA GLY A 714 29.32 21.91 -38.12
C GLY A 714 29.10 23.31 -37.52
N THR A 715 27.88 23.85 -37.57
CA THR A 715 27.51 25.14 -36.97
C THR A 715 27.34 24.99 -35.46
N THR A 716 27.94 25.89 -34.69
CA THR A 716 27.78 25.90 -33.22
C THR A 716 26.35 26.28 -32.86
N MET A 717 25.66 25.40 -32.15
CA MET A 717 24.30 25.61 -31.65
C MET A 717 24.31 26.26 -30.26
N ILE A 718 25.22 25.84 -29.40
CA ILE A 718 25.37 26.37 -28.04
C ILE A 718 26.80 26.14 -27.54
N ARG A 719 27.20 26.94 -26.57
CA ARG A 719 28.50 26.86 -25.91
C ARG A 719 28.32 26.68 -24.41
N LEU A 720 28.96 25.67 -23.84
CA LEU A 720 29.06 25.49 -22.39
C LEU A 720 30.33 26.18 -21.92
N ARG A 721 30.18 27.15 -21.01
CA ARG A 721 31.22 28.09 -20.63
C ARG A 721 31.76 27.77 -19.24
N ASP A 722 30.88 27.55 -18.29
CA ASP A 722 31.23 27.32 -16.90
C ASP A 722 31.13 25.85 -16.51
N ILE A 723 31.89 25.46 -15.48
CA ILE A 723 31.76 24.14 -14.87
C ILE A 723 30.33 24.02 -14.33
N GLY A 724 29.62 22.96 -14.73
CA GLY A 724 28.23 22.75 -14.35
C GLY A 724 27.21 23.21 -15.38
N ASP A 725 27.60 23.95 -16.42
CA ASP A 725 26.71 24.24 -17.55
C ASP A 725 26.29 22.94 -18.24
N TYR A 726 25.00 22.83 -18.56
CA TYR A 726 24.45 21.69 -19.29
C TYR A 726 23.38 22.09 -20.32
N VAL A 727 23.22 21.23 -21.32
CA VAL A 727 22.19 21.35 -22.36
C VAL A 727 21.68 19.97 -22.78
N TRP A 728 20.40 19.91 -23.09
CA TRP A 728 19.69 18.77 -23.68
C TRP A 728 19.16 19.15 -25.05
N PHE A 729 19.28 18.22 -25.99
CA PHE A 729 18.77 18.34 -27.35
C PHE A 729 17.79 17.23 -27.67
N THR A 730 16.81 17.56 -28.50
CA THR A 730 15.89 16.63 -29.15
C THR A 730 15.99 16.81 -30.66
N CYS A 731 15.95 15.70 -31.40
CA CYS A 731 15.91 15.72 -32.86
C CYS A 731 14.45 15.77 -33.31
N GLU A 732 14.02 16.87 -33.93
CA GLU A 732 12.63 17.05 -34.37
C GLU A 732 12.36 16.39 -35.71
N VAL A 733 13.30 16.55 -36.63
CA VAL A 733 13.37 15.84 -37.91
C VAL A 733 14.81 15.39 -38.15
N ALA A 734 15.04 14.39 -39.02
CA ALA A 734 16.38 13.86 -39.26
C ALA A 734 17.38 14.97 -39.61
N GLY A 735 18.50 15.05 -38.89
CA GLY A 735 19.53 16.08 -39.03
C GLY A 735 19.26 17.38 -38.28
N ALA A 736 18.04 17.63 -37.83
CA ALA A 736 17.61 18.89 -37.21
C ALA A 736 17.44 18.72 -35.69
N TRP A 737 18.48 19.12 -34.97
CA TRP A 737 18.49 19.16 -33.52
C TRP A 737 17.97 20.51 -33.00
N THR A 738 17.16 20.47 -31.96
CA THR A 738 16.71 21.66 -31.22
C THR A 738 17.05 21.51 -29.74
N ILE A 739 17.18 22.64 -29.06
CA ILE A 739 17.48 22.66 -27.62
C ILE A 739 16.18 22.42 -26.86
N GLU A 740 16.11 21.31 -26.12
CA GLU A 740 14.95 20.95 -25.30
C GLU A 740 15.00 21.66 -23.94
N ASN A 741 16.14 21.60 -23.27
CA ASN A 741 16.35 22.22 -21.96
C ASN A 741 17.83 22.59 -21.80
N ARG A 742 18.11 23.65 -21.04
CA ARG A 742 19.47 24.03 -20.69
C ARG A 742 19.52 24.71 -19.33
N TYR A 743 20.65 24.54 -18.67
CA TYR A 743 21.05 25.35 -17.55
C TYR A 743 22.41 25.96 -17.89
N LEU A 744 22.42 27.28 -17.94
CA LEU A 744 23.62 28.08 -18.04
C LEU A 744 23.65 28.92 -16.77
N SER A 745 24.82 29.03 -16.14
CA SER A 745 24.99 29.84 -14.92
C SER A 745 24.48 31.30 -15.15
N THR A 746 24.04 31.95 -14.06
CA THR A 746 22.98 32.99 -13.96
C THR A 746 23.07 34.27 -14.81
N PHE A 747 24.06 34.49 -15.67
CA PHE A 747 24.17 35.72 -16.47
C PHE A 747 23.89 35.57 -17.97
N ASP A 748 23.73 34.34 -18.49
CA ASP A 748 23.71 34.05 -19.93
C ASP A 748 22.33 33.95 -20.58
N ARG A 749 21.25 34.34 -19.89
CA ARG A 749 19.89 34.36 -20.49
C ARG A 749 19.67 35.50 -21.50
N LEU A 750 20.58 36.47 -21.65
CA LEU A 750 20.31 37.73 -22.34
C LEU A 750 21.23 38.12 -23.52
N VAL A 751 22.35 37.45 -23.82
CA VAL A 751 23.24 37.88 -24.94
C VAL A 751 23.85 36.69 -25.72
N PRO A 752 23.64 36.59 -27.05
CA PRO A 752 24.14 35.47 -27.87
C PRO A 752 25.66 35.42 -28.09
N ASP A 753 26.35 36.58 -28.10
CA ASP A 753 27.75 36.70 -28.51
C ASP A 753 28.63 37.45 -27.49
N SER A 754 29.74 36.83 -27.06
CA SER A 754 30.81 37.51 -26.30
C SER A 754 32.13 37.50 -27.07
N THR A 755 32.92 38.57 -26.92
CA THR A 755 34.27 38.72 -27.52
C THR A 755 35.31 38.71 -26.41
N ILE A 756 36.40 37.93 -26.56
CA ILE A 756 37.47 37.81 -25.55
C ILE A 756 38.64 38.74 -25.86
N VAL A 757 39.13 39.44 -24.84
CA VAL A 757 40.34 40.28 -24.87
C VAL A 757 41.32 39.80 -23.79
N THR A 758 42.54 39.44 -24.19
CA THR A 758 43.56 38.84 -23.29
C THR A 758 44.76 39.75 -23.01
N ALA A 759 44.76 40.98 -23.54
CA ALA A 759 45.83 41.96 -23.36
C ALA A 759 45.23 43.36 -23.21
N SER A 760 45.97 44.27 -22.56
CA SER A 760 45.55 45.67 -22.44
C SER A 760 45.34 46.30 -23.81
N GLY A 761 44.21 46.96 -24.02
CA GLY A 761 43.90 47.56 -25.32
C GLY A 761 42.62 48.36 -25.35
N SER A 762 42.48 49.14 -26.42
CA SER A 762 41.24 49.85 -26.73
C SER A 762 40.19 48.88 -27.26
N LEU A 763 39.03 48.90 -26.62
CA LEU A 763 37.82 48.23 -27.07
C LEU A 763 37.26 48.95 -28.31
N SER A 764 36.46 48.26 -29.12
CA SER A 764 35.89 48.79 -30.36
C SER A 764 34.40 49.12 -30.21
N GLY A 765 33.94 50.20 -30.85
CA GLY A 765 32.52 50.56 -30.92
C GLY A 765 31.64 49.60 -31.72
N THR A 766 32.23 48.62 -32.41
CA THR A 766 31.47 47.48 -32.97
C THR A 766 30.99 46.48 -31.93
N LEU A 767 31.43 46.62 -30.66
CA LEU A 767 31.08 45.74 -29.54
C LEU A 767 29.95 46.30 -28.67
N THR A 768 29.31 47.40 -29.06
CA THR A 768 28.19 48.00 -28.34
C THR A 768 27.08 46.98 -28.07
N GLY A 769 26.60 46.94 -26.83
CA GLY A 769 25.55 46.01 -26.36
C GLY A 769 26.00 44.56 -26.18
N ARG A 770 27.27 44.22 -26.42
CA ARG A 770 27.84 42.87 -26.22
C ARG A 770 28.59 42.77 -24.90
N ILE A 771 28.70 41.54 -24.39
CA ILE A 771 29.60 41.24 -23.27
C ILE A 771 31.03 41.13 -23.80
N ILE A 772 31.90 41.96 -23.25
CA ILE A 772 33.34 41.98 -23.51
C ILE A 772 34.01 41.25 -22.35
N ASP A 773 34.46 40.04 -22.64
CA ASP A 773 35.16 39.18 -21.69
C ASP A 773 36.64 39.55 -21.67
N VAL A 774 37.11 40.07 -20.55
CA VAL A 774 38.50 40.50 -20.40
C VAL A 774 39.22 39.53 -19.46
N GLN A 775 40.29 38.92 -19.97
CA GLN A 775 41.01 37.83 -19.31
C GLN A 775 42.47 38.23 -19.06
N PRO A 776 42.79 38.78 -17.87
CA PRO A 776 44.17 38.97 -17.43
C PRO A 776 44.93 37.64 -17.50
N PRO A 777 46.06 37.54 -18.22
CA PRO A 777 46.79 36.28 -18.38
C PRO A 777 47.64 35.90 -17.16
N SER A 778 47.84 36.82 -16.20
CA SER A 778 48.68 36.61 -15.01
C SER A 778 48.16 37.38 -13.78
N THR A 779 48.98 37.57 -12.75
CA THR A 779 48.71 38.43 -11.57
C THR A 779 48.63 39.92 -11.92
N SER A 780 49.03 40.33 -13.12
CA SER A 780 49.03 41.72 -13.56
C SER A 780 47.63 42.23 -13.92
N THR A 781 47.29 43.45 -13.49
CA THR A 781 46.09 44.15 -13.96
C THR A 781 46.21 44.46 -15.46
N ILE A 782 45.15 44.19 -16.23
CA ILE A 782 45.07 44.62 -17.63
C ILE A 782 44.01 45.71 -17.82
N ASP A 783 44.25 46.58 -18.79
CA ASP A 783 43.40 47.75 -19.05
C ASP A 783 42.41 47.45 -20.18
N ALA A 784 41.12 47.61 -19.90
CA ALA A 784 40.05 47.58 -20.89
C ALA A 784 39.61 49.02 -21.17
N VAL A 785 40.21 49.65 -22.18
CA VAL A 785 39.97 51.06 -22.50
C VAL A 785 38.78 51.17 -23.43
N LEU A 786 37.71 51.83 -23.00
CA LEU A 786 36.50 52.03 -23.82
C LEU A 786 36.81 52.93 -25.03
N TRP A 787 36.08 52.75 -26.15
CA TRP A 787 36.35 53.49 -27.38
C TRP A 787 36.01 54.98 -27.24
N ASN A 788 36.75 55.80 -27.98
CA ASN A 788 36.49 57.23 -28.16
C ASN A 788 35.40 57.46 -29.22
N GLY A 789 34.51 58.43 -29.01
CA GLY A 789 33.46 58.80 -29.98
C GLY A 789 32.21 57.91 -29.95
N ALA A 790 31.92 57.25 -28.82
CA ALA A 790 30.69 56.50 -28.61
C ALA A 790 29.45 57.40 -28.70
N ALA A 791 28.41 56.98 -29.44
CA ALA A 791 27.17 57.74 -29.55
C ALA A 791 26.43 57.76 -28.20
N ALA A 792 25.62 58.80 -27.97
CA ALA A 792 24.75 58.83 -26.79
C ALA A 792 23.79 57.61 -26.81
N GLY A 793 23.80 56.83 -25.73
CA GLY A 793 23.03 55.59 -25.61
C GLY A 793 23.81 54.30 -25.93
N ASP A 794 25.03 54.40 -26.46
CA ASP A 794 25.89 53.22 -26.64
C ASP A 794 26.15 52.56 -25.29
N THR A 795 26.02 51.24 -25.23
CA THR A 795 26.25 50.43 -24.03
C THR A 795 27.51 49.59 -24.15
N ALA A 796 28.30 49.54 -23.07
CA ALA A 796 29.45 48.64 -22.95
C ALA A 796 29.25 47.76 -21.72
N ILE A 797 29.40 46.44 -21.89
CA ILE A 797 29.33 45.47 -20.79
C ILE A 797 30.69 44.81 -20.69
N VAL A 798 31.45 45.10 -19.63
CA VAL A 798 32.79 44.55 -19.43
C VAL A 798 32.77 43.59 -18.26
N ARG A 799 33.29 42.38 -18.47
CA ARG A 799 33.36 41.32 -17.47
C ARG A 799 34.79 40.85 -17.27
N LYS A 800 35.21 40.64 -16.03
CA LYS A 800 36.41 39.83 -15.75
C LYS A 800 36.04 38.36 -15.98
N ALA A 801 36.55 37.79 -17.07
CA ALA A 801 36.11 36.51 -17.58
C ALA A 801 36.54 35.32 -16.71
N ALA A 802 35.81 34.21 -16.81
CA ALA A 802 36.29 32.92 -16.32
C ALA A 802 37.62 32.56 -17.02
N GLY A 803 38.60 32.06 -16.25
CA GLY A 803 39.97 31.81 -16.76
C GLY A 803 40.96 32.95 -16.60
N SER A 804 40.54 34.09 -16.05
CA SER A 804 41.46 35.16 -15.68
C SER A 804 42.44 34.70 -14.60
N GLY A 805 43.69 35.13 -14.68
CA GLY A 805 44.62 35.08 -13.56
C GLY A 805 44.14 35.93 -12.38
N SER A 806 44.94 35.94 -11.30
CA SER A 806 44.63 36.75 -10.11
C SER A 806 44.70 38.27 -10.36
N GLY A 807 45.21 38.72 -11.51
CA GLY A 807 45.22 40.13 -11.91
C GLY A 807 43.82 40.71 -12.10
N ALA A 808 43.67 42.02 -11.93
CA ALA A 808 42.39 42.71 -12.08
C ALA A 808 42.15 43.19 -13.53
N VAL A 809 40.93 43.61 -13.85
CA VAL A 809 40.61 44.34 -15.09
C VAL A 809 40.28 45.78 -14.74
N ALA A 810 41.12 46.71 -15.17
CA ALA A 810 40.87 48.14 -15.03
C ALA A 810 40.08 48.62 -16.25
N VAL A 811 38.78 48.87 -16.07
CA VAL A 811 37.93 49.44 -17.11
C VAL A 811 38.16 50.94 -17.13
N LYS A 812 38.64 51.46 -18.26
CA LYS A 812 39.08 52.85 -18.42
C LYS A 812 38.23 53.59 -19.44
N ASN A 813 38.03 54.89 -19.25
CA ASN A 813 37.51 55.75 -20.30
C ASN A 813 38.57 55.98 -21.38
N GLY A 814 38.18 56.56 -22.51
CA GLY A 814 39.11 56.83 -23.61
C GLY A 814 40.18 57.90 -23.35
N ALA A 815 40.12 58.57 -22.18
CA ALA A 815 41.18 59.41 -21.63
C ALA A 815 42.16 58.64 -20.72
N GLY A 816 42.01 57.32 -20.57
CA GLY A 816 42.87 56.45 -19.76
C GLY A 816 42.59 56.48 -18.26
N THR A 817 41.53 57.15 -17.81
CA THR A 817 41.13 57.17 -16.40
C THR A 817 40.34 55.92 -16.05
N THR A 818 40.70 55.25 -14.95
CA THR A 818 39.99 54.05 -14.48
C THR A 818 38.62 54.44 -13.94
N ILE A 819 37.58 53.87 -14.57
CA ILE A 819 36.19 54.00 -14.14
C ILE A 819 35.89 52.98 -13.05
N GLN A 820 36.29 51.72 -13.27
CA GLN A 820 36.04 50.62 -12.34
C GLN A 820 37.16 49.59 -12.43
N LEU A 821 37.46 48.95 -11.30
CA LEU A 821 38.35 47.81 -11.23
C LEU A 821 37.55 46.54 -10.94
N LEU A 822 37.59 45.57 -11.84
CA LEU A 822 36.97 44.25 -11.69
C LEU A 822 38.02 43.29 -11.13
N ARG A 823 37.83 42.81 -9.91
CA ARG A 823 38.85 42.08 -9.15
C ARG A 823 38.60 40.59 -9.13
N ASP A 824 37.35 40.18 -8.95
CA ASP A 824 36.96 38.78 -8.87
C ASP A 824 36.49 38.27 -10.24
N ILE A 825 36.71 36.99 -10.50
CA ILE A 825 36.20 36.33 -11.70
C ILE A 825 34.67 36.40 -11.66
N GLY A 826 34.06 36.92 -12.73
CA GLY A 826 32.61 37.15 -12.80
C GLY A 826 32.17 38.55 -12.35
N ASP A 827 33.10 39.43 -11.94
CA ASP A 827 32.79 40.85 -11.77
C ASP A 827 32.41 41.47 -13.13
N ILE A 828 31.31 42.21 -13.14
CA ILE A 828 30.72 42.84 -14.33
C ILE A 828 30.48 44.32 -14.07
N ILE A 829 30.72 45.13 -15.09
CA ILE A 829 30.27 46.51 -15.15
C ILE A 829 29.50 46.75 -16.46
N ILE A 830 28.38 47.45 -16.33
CA ILE A 830 27.57 47.94 -17.44
C ILE A 830 27.71 49.46 -17.48
N LEU A 831 28.09 49.99 -18.63
CA LEU A 831 28.26 51.42 -18.87
C LEU A 831 27.39 51.89 -20.02
N VAL A 832 26.99 53.16 -19.98
CA VAL A 832 26.31 53.85 -21.09
C VAL A 832 27.08 55.13 -21.42
N SER A 833 27.23 55.41 -22.72
CA SER A 833 27.82 56.66 -23.21
C SER A 833 26.77 57.77 -23.25
N ASP A 834 27.13 58.97 -22.82
CA ASP A 834 26.31 60.18 -22.99
C ASP A 834 26.70 61.00 -24.24
N GLY A 835 27.62 60.48 -25.06
CA GLY A 835 28.11 61.10 -26.29
C GLY A 835 29.16 62.19 -26.06
N ALA A 836 28.93 63.13 -25.13
CA ALA A 836 29.74 64.35 -24.98
C ALA A 836 30.72 64.32 -23.80
N ASN A 837 30.40 63.66 -22.68
CA ASN A 837 31.22 63.63 -21.46
C ASN A 837 31.82 62.24 -21.17
N GLY A 838 31.47 61.23 -21.97
CA GLY A 838 32.09 59.91 -21.95
C GLY A 838 31.20 58.82 -21.36
N TRP A 839 31.83 57.85 -20.69
CA TRP A 839 31.17 56.63 -20.23
C TRP A 839 30.76 56.74 -18.75
N SER A 840 29.47 56.50 -18.49
CA SER A 840 28.89 56.48 -17.14
C SER A 840 28.54 55.06 -16.72
N VAL A 841 28.75 54.75 -15.43
CA VAL A 841 28.41 53.44 -14.85
C VAL A 841 26.91 53.35 -14.63
N VAL A 842 26.27 52.36 -15.25
CA VAL A 842 24.85 52.04 -15.06
C VAL A 842 24.68 51.04 -13.92
N SER A 843 25.52 50.00 -13.90
CA SER A 843 25.45 48.95 -12.90
C SER A 843 26.79 48.26 -12.73
N THR A 844 27.09 47.85 -11.51
CA THR A 844 28.21 46.96 -11.18
C THR A 844 27.68 45.75 -10.43
N MET A 845 28.18 44.58 -10.79
CA MET A 845 27.85 43.33 -10.13
C MET A 845 29.15 42.63 -9.78
N THR A 846 29.32 42.31 -8.51
CA THR A 846 30.49 41.56 -8.06
C THR A 846 30.11 40.10 -7.84
N ALA A 847 31.01 39.18 -8.19
CA ALA A 847 30.73 37.74 -8.12
C ALA A 847 30.43 37.24 -6.69
N ARG A 848 30.79 38.01 -5.66
CA ARG A 848 30.44 37.71 -4.26
C ARG A 848 28.99 38.04 -3.90
N LEU A 849 28.32 38.90 -4.67
CA LEU A 849 26.93 39.30 -4.45
C LEU A 849 25.90 38.37 -5.13
N SER A 850 26.33 37.45 -5.99
CA SER A 850 25.47 36.41 -6.58
C SER A 850 25.34 35.14 -5.73
N ALA A 851 25.96 35.09 -4.55
CA ALA A 851 25.84 33.98 -3.60
C ALA A 851 24.53 33.99 -2.76
N VAL A 852 23.50 34.75 -3.17
CA VAL A 852 22.14 34.56 -2.65
C VAL A 852 21.43 33.51 -3.50
N VAL A 853 21.78 32.25 -3.26
CA VAL A 853 21.05 31.10 -3.80
C VAL A 853 20.10 30.61 -2.70
N ASN A 854 18.80 30.58 -2.99
CA ASN A 854 17.74 30.00 -2.13
C ASN A 854 17.39 30.72 -0.81
N GLY A 855 17.27 32.06 -0.80
CA GLY A 855 16.59 32.77 0.29
C GLY A 855 17.20 32.62 1.69
N ARG A 856 18.49 32.24 1.77
CA ARG A 856 19.25 32.13 3.03
C ARG A 856 20.38 33.15 3.03
N LEU A 857 20.39 34.03 4.03
CA LEU A 857 21.52 34.89 4.36
C LEU A 857 22.50 34.05 5.20
N ILE A 858 23.64 33.67 4.62
CA ILE A 858 24.70 32.98 5.36
C ILE A 858 25.57 34.04 6.04
N LEU A 859 25.43 34.18 7.36
CA LEU A 859 26.28 35.03 8.17
C LEU A 859 27.51 34.23 8.60
N GLN A 860 28.69 34.81 8.40
CA GLN A 860 29.95 34.19 8.79
C GLN A 860 30.24 34.51 10.27
N GLU A 861 30.63 33.50 11.03
CA GLU A 861 30.96 33.65 12.45
C GLU A 861 32.36 34.24 12.61
N MET A 862 32.47 35.35 13.32
CA MET A 862 33.72 36.10 13.53
C MET A 862 33.61 37.02 14.73
N THR A 863 34.74 37.45 15.29
CA THR A 863 34.72 38.45 16.38
C THR A 863 34.35 39.83 15.85
N ALA A 864 33.74 40.68 16.70
CA ALA A 864 33.41 42.07 16.35
C ALA A 864 34.62 42.92 15.88
N ALA A 865 35.84 42.53 16.26
CA ALA A 865 37.08 43.16 15.81
C ALA A 865 37.49 42.73 14.38
N GLN A 866 37.17 41.50 13.99
CA GLN A 866 37.42 40.98 12.63
C GLN A 866 36.40 41.50 11.62
N ALA A 867 35.19 41.84 12.06
CA ALA A 867 34.22 42.56 11.24
C ALA A 867 34.76 43.98 10.96
N GLY A 868 35.09 44.26 9.69
CA GLY A 868 35.56 45.60 9.26
C GLY A 868 34.54 46.72 9.55
N THR A 869 34.94 47.98 9.39
CA THR A 869 34.00 49.11 9.51
C THR A 869 33.13 49.19 8.25
N ALA A 870 31.80 49.30 8.42
CA ALA A 870 30.89 49.37 7.29
C ALA A 870 31.05 50.71 6.52
N PRO A 871 30.87 50.74 5.19
CA PRO A 871 30.77 52.01 4.45
C PRO A 871 29.58 52.86 4.93
N ALA A 872 29.64 54.18 4.71
CA ALA A 872 28.57 55.10 5.09
C ALA A 872 27.23 54.70 4.45
N GLY A 873 26.18 54.59 5.28
CA GLY A 873 24.84 54.14 4.85
C GLY A 873 24.67 52.61 4.80
N CYS A 874 25.69 51.84 5.17
CA CYS A 874 25.64 50.38 5.21
C CYS A 874 25.78 49.84 6.65
N GLN A 875 25.32 48.60 6.85
CA GLN A 875 25.54 47.83 8.07
C GLN A 875 26.15 46.46 7.70
N ILE A 876 27.07 45.97 8.52
CA ILE A 876 27.58 44.60 8.43
C ILE A 876 26.84 43.76 9.45
N LEU A 877 26.20 42.68 9.00
CA LEU A 877 25.60 41.66 9.86
C LEU A 877 26.57 40.47 9.98
N PHE A 878 26.80 39.97 11.19
CA PHE A 878 27.66 38.82 11.45
C PHE A 878 27.19 38.09 12.73
N ILE A 879 27.65 36.85 12.94
CA ILE A 879 27.48 36.17 14.23
C ILE A 879 28.77 36.39 15.03
N ASP A 880 28.66 37.01 16.20
CA ASP A 880 29.84 37.27 17.02
C ASP A 880 30.33 35.96 17.63
N SER A 881 31.54 35.53 17.28
CA SER A 881 32.10 34.25 17.74
C SER A 881 32.35 34.22 19.26
N VAL A 882 32.23 35.34 19.97
CA VAL A 882 32.41 35.42 21.43
C VAL A 882 31.16 34.99 22.20
N ASP A 883 29.97 35.35 21.72
CA ASP A 883 28.70 35.06 22.39
C ASP A 883 27.67 34.32 21.51
N HIS A 884 28.04 34.01 20.27
CA HIS A 884 27.22 33.35 19.26
C HIS A 884 25.93 34.10 18.92
N VAL A 885 25.87 35.42 19.17
CA VAL A 885 24.69 36.25 18.93
C VAL A 885 24.82 36.99 17.59
N PRO A 886 23.75 37.11 16.79
CA PRO A 886 23.73 37.98 15.62
C PRO A 886 23.94 39.44 16.04
N LYS A 887 24.96 40.09 15.47
CA LYS A 887 25.27 41.50 15.69
C LYS A 887 25.32 42.27 14.38
N ARG A 888 25.05 43.56 14.48
CA ARG A 888 25.27 44.54 13.41
C ARG A 888 26.38 45.50 13.79
N LYS A 889 27.19 45.89 12.82
CA LYS A 889 28.19 46.95 12.94
C LYS A 889 27.94 48.03 11.91
N ASP A 890 27.83 49.27 12.37
CA ASP A 890 27.57 50.42 11.49
C ASP A 890 28.88 51.10 11.02
N SER A 891 28.73 52.18 10.25
CA SER A 891 29.86 52.93 9.70
C SER A 891 30.65 53.75 10.72
N SER A 892 30.15 53.92 11.95
CA SER A 892 30.91 54.48 13.07
C SER A 892 31.76 53.43 13.78
N GLY A 893 31.60 52.15 13.42
CA GLY A 893 32.24 51.02 14.07
C GLY A 893 31.50 50.56 15.34
N ALA A 894 30.36 51.16 15.67
CA ALA A 894 29.53 50.75 16.80
C ALA A 894 28.90 49.39 16.51
N VAL A 895 28.93 48.50 17.51
CA VAL A 895 28.41 47.14 17.43
C VAL A 895 27.20 47.02 18.35
N ALA A 896 26.10 46.50 17.82
CA ALA A 896 24.87 46.26 18.58
C ALA A 896 24.31 44.87 18.26
N VAL A 897 23.62 44.26 19.22
CA VAL A 897 22.80 43.07 18.96
C VAL A 897 21.70 43.44 17.96
N VAL A 898 21.44 42.54 17.01
CA VAL A 898 20.41 42.75 15.96
C VAL A 898 19.01 42.71 16.55
#